data_AF-A0A7W2HWJ8-F1
#
_entry.id   AF-A0A7W2HWJ8-F1
#
_cell.length_a   1.000
_cell.length_b   1.000
_cell.length_c   1.000
_cell.angle_alpha   90.00
_cell.angle_beta   90.00
_cell.angle_gamma   90.00
#
_symmetry.space_group_name_H-M   'P 1'
#
loop_
_entity.id
_entity.type
_entity.pdbx_description
1 polymer ?
#
loop_
_entity_poly.entity_id
_entity_poly.type
_entity_poly.pdbx_seq_one_letter_code
_entity_poly.pdbx_strand_id
1 'polypeptide(L)'
;MTRPPGPRTARSAVLRALLPLCALLLASAGLLLGGAAPASAHAALTGSSPAQGSVVDKAPTEVTLTFSEKVSVSSGSFRVLNPAGKRVDSGKPANLDGGTYGVPLRGGLPDGTYTVTFQVISADSHPVAGGFTFSIGAPSATSVSVSDRTVGGGVVGVLYDVARYVSYAGFVVLVGGAAFVLACWQRGAGERTMQRFVVSGWIALTGATLALLLLRGSYTGSGKVADIFDLSLLGPVLQSKTGAALLSRLLLLAAAALFVAVLFGAYARGDEEDEGHERDGASEDGSRGAGSAQDAEDAADRAAERRDLTFGLAIGGGVIAAGLAATWAMAEHASTGIQTGIAMPVDILHLLAVAVWLGGLAALLTALYRAPSIEAAAVRRFSGIAFGSVVALAATGLYQSWRQVGSWSALTGTTYGQLLLAKIALVAVLIGIARVSRRWTGHLADAPVVRTRTKAKKQTVTATASSVTAAASPSDGPASDTSDTSDTEVSTEAGSGKGGASAEETAGSGKGASTKGAAGSGRNTSAKGAAGSGDPKRAAQLARQRAATAAARAKRVREADPFRSGLRRSVLAEAGVAVVLLAVTTALTSTEPGRTEEEAKAAKAASSSSSSSSTGTRSSGTLSLKLPFDTGGEDGKGTARVTLSPARVGGNTLHVYVSRANGRAFDVPEVKLAFTLAAQKIGPLPVEPDRVATGHWAASDVQIPMAGDWTVSVTVRTSDIDQVTVDKNTKIG
;
A
#
# COMPACT_ATOMS: atom_id res chain seq x y z
N MET A 1 31.39 -52.42 -11.90
CA MET A 1 30.16 -51.57 -11.86
C MET A 1 30.12 -50.75 -10.58
N THR A 2 30.45 -49.47 -10.64
CA THR A 2 30.26 -48.53 -9.53
C THR A 2 28.81 -48.04 -9.50
N ARG A 3 28.21 -47.96 -8.30
CA ARG A 3 26.91 -47.34 -8.09
C ARG A 3 27.08 -45.82 -8.30
N PRO A 4 26.30 -45.16 -9.17
CA PRO A 4 26.54 -43.75 -9.49
C PRO A 4 26.34 -42.85 -8.24
N PRO A 5 27.17 -41.82 -8.03
CA PRO A 5 27.03 -40.92 -6.90
C PRO A 5 25.73 -40.12 -7.01
N GLY A 6 24.84 -40.28 -6.04
CA GLY A 6 23.52 -39.63 -6.05
C GLY A 6 23.62 -38.10 -5.91
N PRO A 7 22.82 -37.31 -6.65
CA PRO A 7 22.93 -35.84 -6.67
C PRO A 7 22.38 -35.23 -5.38
N ARG A 8 23.25 -35.06 -4.37
CA ARG A 8 22.88 -34.61 -3.02
C ARG A 8 23.40 -33.23 -2.57
N THR A 9 24.31 -32.59 -3.29
CA THR A 9 24.99 -31.36 -2.82
C THR A 9 24.38 -30.04 -3.33
N ALA A 10 23.94 -29.96 -4.59
CA ALA A 10 23.34 -28.74 -5.17
C ALA A 10 22.02 -28.29 -4.48
N ARG A 11 21.35 -29.20 -3.77
CA ARG A 11 20.00 -29.00 -3.19
C ARG A 11 19.93 -28.00 -2.02
N SER A 12 21.07 -27.56 -1.46
CA SER A 12 21.09 -26.69 -0.28
C SER A 12 21.57 -25.26 -0.53
N ALA A 13 22.28 -25.00 -1.63
CA ALA A 13 22.93 -23.70 -1.87
C ALA A 13 21.91 -22.57 -2.14
N VAL A 14 20.98 -22.79 -3.09
CA VAL A 14 20.00 -21.78 -3.50
C VAL A 14 19.08 -21.36 -2.35
N LEU A 15 18.61 -22.31 -1.53
CA LEU A 15 17.77 -21.99 -0.36
C LEU A 15 18.56 -21.36 0.81
N ARG A 16 19.87 -21.63 0.95
CA ARG A 16 20.72 -20.94 1.94
C ARG A 16 21.04 -19.50 1.55
N ALA A 17 20.98 -19.16 0.26
CA ALA A 17 21.17 -17.78 -0.22
C ALA A 17 19.94 -16.87 -0.01
N LEU A 18 18.73 -17.43 0.12
CA LEU A 18 17.50 -16.64 0.30
C LEU A 18 17.39 -15.96 1.68
N LEU A 19 17.91 -16.59 2.74
CA LEU A 19 17.93 -15.99 4.09
C LEU A 19 18.80 -14.72 4.19
N PRO A 20 20.09 -14.73 3.78
CA PRO A 20 20.91 -13.52 3.77
C PRO A 20 20.41 -12.49 2.76
N LEU A 21 19.76 -12.89 1.66
CA LEU A 21 19.07 -11.95 0.76
C LEU A 21 17.91 -11.24 1.47
N CYS A 22 17.06 -11.96 2.21
CA CYS A 22 15.98 -11.33 2.99
C CYS A 22 16.53 -10.42 4.09
N ALA A 23 17.61 -10.82 4.78
CA ALA A 23 18.27 -10.00 5.77
C ALA A 23 18.92 -8.74 5.16
N LEU A 24 19.53 -8.86 3.97
CA LEU A 24 20.07 -7.74 3.21
C LEU A 24 18.97 -6.78 2.76
N LEU A 25 17.83 -7.28 2.28
CA LEU A 25 16.68 -6.47 1.89
C LEU A 25 16.04 -5.75 3.09
N LEU A 26 15.97 -6.40 4.25
CA LEU A 26 15.54 -5.79 5.51
C LEU A 26 16.52 -4.71 5.97
N ALA A 27 17.83 -4.96 5.88
CA ALA A 27 18.87 -4.00 6.24
C ALA A 27 18.91 -2.80 5.27
N SER A 28 18.78 -3.01 3.96
CA SER A 28 18.74 -1.93 2.98
C SER A 28 17.45 -1.13 3.07
N ALA A 29 16.30 -1.77 3.33
CA ALA A 29 15.07 -1.06 3.62
C ALA A 29 15.19 -0.24 4.92
N GLY A 30 15.79 -0.79 5.98
CA GLY A 30 16.08 -0.07 7.21
C GLY A 30 17.01 1.13 7.01
N LEU A 31 18.03 1.00 6.15
CA LEU A 31 18.96 2.08 5.82
C LEU A 31 18.29 3.19 4.99
N LEU A 32 17.44 2.82 4.01
CA LEU A 32 16.65 3.76 3.22
C LEU A 32 15.62 4.51 4.08
N LEU A 33 14.92 3.80 4.97
CA LEU A 33 13.93 4.37 5.88
C LEU A 33 14.56 5.22 7.00
N GLY A 34 15.76 4.86 7.46
CA GLY A 34 16.49 5.61 8.48
C GLY A 34 17.29 6.81 7.95
N GLY A 35 17.61 6.83 6.65
CA GLY A 35 18.29 7.96 5.99
C GLY A 35 17.34 9.02 5.43
N ALA A 36 16.06 8.70 5.26
CA ALA A 36 15.05 9.67 4.88
C ALA A 36 14.69 10.57 6.07
N ALA A 37 14.87 11.89 5.94
CA ALA A 37 14.18 12.83 6.80
C ALA A 37 12.66 12.60 6.66
N PRO A 38 11.85 12.81 7.73
CA PRO A 38 10.41 12.64 7.65
C PRO A 38 9.81 13.62 6.61
N ALA A 39 9.55 13.11 5.42
CA ALA A 39 8.85 13.85 4.38
C ALA A 39 7.40 14.04 4.82
N SER A 40 6.97 15.29 4.98
CA SER A 40 5.57 15.59 5.28
C SER A 40 4.72 15.27 4.06
N ALA A 41 3.99 14.16 4.09
CA ALA A 41 3.15 13.69 2.99
C ALA A 41 1.94 14.58 2.70
N HIS A 42 1.48 15.28 3.73
CA HIS A 42 0.18 15.92 3.79
C HIS A 42 0.24 17.34 3.24
N ALA A 43 -0.81 17.75 2.53
CA ALA A 43 -1.13 19.10 2.04
C ALA A 43 -0.21 20.22 2.54
N ALA A 44 0.87 20.48 1.80
CA ALA A 44 1.79 21.56 2.09
C ALA A 44 1.16 22.91 1.72
N LEU A 45 1.38 23.95 2.53
CA LEU A 45 1.10 25.32 2.10
C LEU A 45 2.14 25.70 1.02
N THR A 46 1.67 25.97 -0.20
CA THR A 46 2.50 26.32 -1.36
C THR A 46 2.50 27.82 -1.66
N GLY A 47 1.48 28.55 -1.21
CA GLY A 47 1.37 30.00 -1.36
C GLY A 47 0.33 30.63 -0.44
N SER A 48 0.39 31.96 -0.30
CA SER A 48 -0.60 32.76 0.42
C SER A 48 -0.69 34.18 -0.12
N SER A 49 -1.85 34.82 0.05
CA SER A 49 -2.02 36.27 -0.14
C SER A 49 -2.74 36.87 1.08
N PRO A 50 -2.17 37.84 1.80
CA PRO A 50 -0.79 38.33 1.68
C PRO A 50 0.25 37.22 1.86
N ALA A 51 1.41 37.38 1.21
CA ALA A 51 2.49 36.41 1.32
C ALA A 51 3.06 36.36 2.75
N GLN A 52 3.51 35.17 3.16
CA GLN A 52 4.18 34.96 4.44
C GLN A 52 5.34 35.94 4.64
N GLY A 53 5.32 36.65 5.76
CA GLY A 53 6.30 37.67 6.15
C GLY A 53 6.14 39.03 5.46
N SER A 54 5.19 39.21 4.54
CA SER A 54 5.03 40.48 3.81
C SER A 54 4.46 41.61 4.67
N VAL A 55 4.73 42.83 4.24
CA VAL A 55 4.07 44.06 4.72
C VAL A 55 3.23 44.60 3.58
N VAL A 56 1.96 44.94 3.85
CA VAL A 56 1.01 45.48 2.87
C VAL A 56 0.53 46.87 3.28
N ASP A 57 0.50 47.82 2.33
CA ASP A 57 0.15 49.22 2.61
C ASP A 57 -1.30 49.44 3.05
N LYS A 58 -2.19 48.48 2.75
CA LYS A 58 -3.62 48.52 3.08
C LYS A 58 -4.09 47.15 3.54
N ALA A 59 -5.06 47.15 4.46
CA ALA A 59 -5.74 45.94 4.89
C ALA A 59 -6.38 45.21 3.69
N PRO A 60 -6.08 43.92 3.46
CA PRO A 60 -6.72 43.16 2.40
C PRO A 60 -8.17 42.81 2.80
N THR A 61 -9.03 42.59 1.81
CA THR A 61 -10.43 42.18 2.03
C THR A 61 -10.55 40.71 2.45
N GLU A 62 -9.57 39.89 2.12
CA GLU A 62 -9.50 38.47 2.47
C GLU A 62 -8.04 38.03 2.64
N VAL A 63 -7.84 36.87 3.26
CA VAL A 63 -6.57 36.12 3.22
C VAL A 63 -6.80 34.84 2.45
N THR A 64 -5.97 34.55 1.46
CA THR A 64 -6.00 33.30 0.69
C THR A 64 -4.81 32.41 1.02
N LEU A 65 -5.05 31.10 1.04
CA LEU A 65 -4.05 30.06 1.29
C LEU A 65 -4.15 29.02 0.16
N THR A 66 -3.04 28.74 -0.51
CA THR A 66 -2.95 27.71 -1.56
C THR A 66 -2.21 26.50 -1.02
N PHE A 67 -2.82 25.33 -1.16
CA PHE A 67 -2.25 24.05 -0.74
C PHE A 67 -1.78 23.23 -1.95
N SER A 68 -0.85 22.31 -1.73
CA SER A 68 -0.35 21.39 -2.76
C SER A 68 -1.41 20.38 -3.24
N GLU A 69 -2.47 20.17 -2.46
CA GLU A 69 -3.61 19.34 -2.82
C GLU A 69 -4.94 19.94 -2.31
N LYS A 70 -6.08 19.34 -2.69
CA LYS A 70 -7.39 19.75 -2.18
C LYS A 70 -7.56 19.32 -0.73
N VAL A 71 -7.77 20.29 0.15
CA VAL A 71 -8.06 20.09 1.58
C VAL A 71 -9.55 20.26 1.90
N SER A 72 -10.01 19.57 2.94
CA SER A 72 -11.31 19.81 3.55
C SER A 72 -11.17 20.95 4.58
N VAL A 73 -12.03 21.97 4.44
CA VAL A 73 -12.08 23.15 5.31
C VAL A 73 -13.43 23.26 6.00
N SER A 74 -13.45 23.73 7.24
CA SER A 74 -14.65 23.96 8.04
C SER A 74 -14.62 25.33 8.73
N SER A 75 -15.73 25.71 9.38
CA SER A 75 -15.81 26.95 10.16
C SER A 75 -14.77 26.95 11.29
N GLY A 76 -13.70 27.73 11.13
CA GLY A 76 -12.54 27.75 12.05
C GLY A 76 -11.26 27.11 11.50
N SER A 77 -11.28 26.47 10.33
CA SER A 77 -10.07 25.96 9.65
C SER A 77 -9.06 27.05 9.32
N PHE A 78 -9.51 28.30 9.17
CA PHE A 78 -8.65 29.47 9.10
C PHE A 78 -9.02 30.44 10.22
N ARG A 79 -8.02 31.03 10.86
CA ARG A 79 -8.16 32.11 11.82
C ARG A 79 -7.11 33.16 11.51
N VAL A 80 -7.54 34.41 11.42
CA VAL A 80 -6.66 35.57 11.30
C VAL A 80 -6.79 36.37 12.58
N LEU A 81 -5.68 36.58 13.26
CA LEU A 81 -5.57 37.18 14.58
C LEU A 81 -4.80 38.50 14.44
N ASN A 82 -5.26 39.55 15.11
CA ASN A 82 -4.55 40.83 15.18
C ASN A 82 -3.36 40.76 16.18
N PRO A 83 -2.55 41.84 16.32
CA PRO A 83 -1.42 41.86 17.25
C PRO A 83 -1.75 41.52 18.71
N ALA A 84 -3.00 41.76 19.14
CA ALA A 84 -3.52 41.46 20.47
C ALA A 84 -4.21 40.08 20.59
N GLY A 85 -4.07 39.21 19.57
CA GLY A 85 -4.66 37.87 19.54
C GLY A 85 -6.17 37.81 19.30
N LYS A 86 -6.84 38.94 19.04
CA LYS A 86 -8.27 38.98 18.73
C LYS A 86 -8.50 38.53 17.29
N ARG A 87 -9.48 37.65 17.09
CA ARG A 87 -9.91 37.15 15.77
C ARG A 87 -10.52 38.28 14.93
N VAL A 88 -10.02 38.45 13.71
CA VAL A 88 -10.46 39.48 12.75
C VAL A 88 -11.09 38.93 11.47
N ASP A 89 -11.00 37.63 11.21
CA ASP A 89 -11.67 36.99 10.08
C ASP A 89 -13.17 36.68 10.32
N SER A 90 -13.93 36.62 9.23
CA SER A 90 -15.36 36.26 9.20
C SER A 90 -15.65 34.81 9.62
N GLY A 91 -14.64 33.94 9.60
CA GLY A 91 -14.73 32.53 10.02
C GLY A 91 -15.38 31.57 9.04
N LYS A 92 -15.69 32.01 7.81
CA LYS A 92 -16.26 31.19 6.74
C LYS A 92 -15.26 31.06 5.58
N PRO A 93 -14.48 29.97 5.52
CA PRO A 93 -13.66 29.67 4.35
C PRO A 93 -14.51 29.46 3.10
N ALA A 94 -14.03 29.92 1.95
CA ALA A 94 -14.52 29.53 0.64
C ALA A 94 -13.40 28.83 -0.15
N ASN A 95 -13.74 27.82 -0.94
CA ASN A 95 -12.85 27.30 -1.98
C ASN A 95 -12.95 28.27 -3.18
N LEU A 96 -11.84 28.82 -3.63
CA LEU A 96 -11.81 29.82 -4.70
C LEU A 96 -11.58 29.14 -6.05
N ASP A 97 -10.43 28.47 -6.22
CA ASP A 97 -10.18 27.46 -7.26
C ASP A 97 -8.87 26.70 -6.94
N GLY A 98 -8.65 25.54 -7.57
CA GLY A 98 -7.32 24.95 -7.71
C GLY A 98 -6.62 24.47 -6.44
N GLY A 99 -7.31 24.40 -5.29
CA GLY A 99 -6.67 24.17 -3.98
C GLY A 99 -6.31 25.47 -3.23
N THR A 100 -6.79 26.62 -3.71
CA THR A 100 -6.75 27.92 -3.03
C THR A 100 -8.05 28.17 -2.28
N TYR A 101 -7.93 28.59 -1.02
CA TYR A 101 -9.05 28.85 -0.13
C TYR A 101 -8.94 30.24 0.47
N GLY A 102 -10.01 31.03 0.38
CA GLY A 102 -10.10 32.39 0.92
C GLY A 102 -10.85 32.44 2.25
N VAL A 103 -10.43 33.32 3.16
CA VAL A 103 -11.19 33.70 4.35
C VAL A 103 -11.36 35.24 4.38
N PRO A 104 -12.59 35.77 4.26
CA PRO A 104 -12.83 37.21 4.30
C PRO A 104 -12.47 37.83 5.65
N LEU A 105 -11.86 39.00 5.63
CA LEU A 105 -11.53 39.81 6.81
C LEU A 105 -12.66 40.80 7.15
N ARG A 106 -12.73 41.21 8.42
CA ARG A 106 -13.55 42.38 8.82
C ARG A 106 -12.87 43.66 8.34
N GLY A 107 -13.65 44.65 7.91
CA GLY A 107 -13.14 45.98 7.55
C GLY A 107 -12.62 46.77 8.76
N GLY A 108 -11.84 47.82 8.50
CA GLY A 108 -11.31 48.71 9.54
C GLY A 108 -10.18 48.10 10.38
N LEU A 109 -9.34 47.25 9.78
CA LEU A 109 -8.18 46.69 10.47
C LEU A 109 -7.09 47.77 10.65
N PRO A 110 -6.58 47.99 11.87
CA PRO A 110 -5.45 48.88 12.11
C PRO A 110 -4.13 48.28 11.60
N ASP A 111 -3.11 49.11 11.56
CA ASP A 111 -1.73 48.68 11.26
C ASP A 111 -1.17 47.76 12.35
N GLY A 112 -0.21 46.91 11.96
CA GLY A 112 0.49 45.97 12.84
C GLY A 112 0.65 44.57 12.24
N THR A 113 1.28 43.67 13.00
CA THR A 113 1.53 42.27 12.62
C THR A 113 0.32 41.37 12.91
N TYR A 114 -0.26 40.81 11.86
CA TYR A 114 -1.34 39.82 11.90
C TYR A 114 -0.78 38.41 11.85
N THR A 115 -1.45 37.49 12.55
CA THR A 115 -1.10 36.06 12.55
C THR A 115 -2.21 35.25 11.91
N VAL A 116 -1.87 34.53 10.85
CA VAL A 116 -2.75 33.57 10.17
C VAL A 116 -2.41 32.19 10.69
N THR A 117 -3.40 31.47 11.23
CA THR A 117 -3.26 30.06 11.60
C THR A 117 -4.27 29.22 10.84
N PHE A 118 -3.86 28.06 10.36
CA PHE A 118 -4.70 27.12 9.64
C PHE A 118 -4.70 25.73 10.29
N GLN A 119 -5.84 25.04 10.18
CA GLN A 119 -6.05 23.65 10.57
C GLN A 119 -7.05 23.03 9.58
N VAL A 120 -6.53 22.23 8.65
CA VAL A 120 -7.24 21.66 7.51
C VAL A 120 -7.07 20.13 7.49
N ILE A 121 -7.83 19.41 6.68
CA ILE A 121 -7.67 17.95 6.52
C ILE A 121 -7.30 17.64 5.06
N SER A 122 -6.19 16.95 4.84
CA SER A 122 -5.74 16.49 3.51
C SER A 122 -6.73 15.51 2.86
N ALA A 123 -6.60 15.29 1.54
CA ALA A 123 -7.34 14.24 0.84
C ALA A 123 -7.00 12.82 1.36
N ASP A 124 -5.88 12.63 2.05
CA ASP A 124 -5.49 11.38 2.73
C ASP A 124 -6.14 11.21 4.12
N SER A 125 -7.05 12.12 4.51
CA SER A 125 -7.71 12.19 5.82
C SER A 125 -6.81 12.56 7.03
N HIS A 126 -5.55 12.98 6.87
CA HIS A 126 -4.71 13.51 7.96
C HIS A 126 -4.96 15.01 8.19
N PRO A 127 -4.94 15.47 9.45
CA PRO A 127 -5.01 16.89 9.75
C PRO A 127 -3.65 17.55 9.52
N VAL A 128 -3.66 18.73 8.90
CA VAL A 128 -2.49 19.59 8.73
C VAL A 128 -2.77 20.90 9.43
N ALA A 129 -1.81 21.36 10.23
CA ALA A 129 -1.89 22.66 10.88
C ALA A 129 -0.59 23.43 10.70
N GLY A 130 -0.70 24.75 10.74
CA GLY A 130 0.44 25.65 10.65
C GLY A 130 0.01 27.09 10.86
N GLY A 131 0.96 28.00 10.72
CA GLY A 131 0.67 29.43 10.74
C GLY A 131 1.81 30.26 10.20
N PHE A 132 1.50 31.50 9.89
CA PHE A 132 2.44 32.51 9.41
C PHE A 132 1.97 33.90 9.83
N THR A 133 2.81 34.90 9.63
CA THR A 133 2.48 36.31 9.89
C THR A 133 2.56 37.13 8.61
N PHE A 134 1.80 38.22 8.58
CA PHE A 134 1.95 39.33 7.64
C PHE A 134 1.69 40.64 8.41
N SER A 135 2.07 41.80 7.88
CA SER A 135 1.83 43.09 8.56
C SER A 135 1.04 44.05 7.68
N ILE A 136 0.18 44.86 8.29
CA ILE A 136 -0.52 45.97 7.62
C ILE A 136 0.19 47.27 8.04
N GLY A 137 0.56 48.11 7.07
CA GLY A 137 1.29 49.37 7.28
C GLY A 137 2.75 49.17 7.74
N ALA A 138 2.95 48.69 8.96
CA ALA A 138 4.25 48.39 9.55
C ALA A 138 4.22 47.15 10.47
N PRO A 139 5.34 46.41 10.61
CA PRO A 139 5.46 45.35 11.61
C PRO A 139 5.32 45.88 13.04
N SER A 140 4.59 45.13 13.87
CA SER A 140 4.46 45.36 15.31
C SER A 140 4.84 44.11 16.12
N ALA A 141 5.04 44.28 17.43
CA ALA A 141 4.98 43.14 18.35
C ALA A 141 3.60 42.47 18.26
N THR A 142 3.55 41.14 18.40
CA THR A 142 2.32 40.34 18.47
C THR A 142 2.35 39.48 19.73
N SER A 143 1.21 39.36 20.41
CA SER A 143 1.03 38.45 21.55
C SER A 143 0.76 37.01 21.12
N VAL A 144 0.59 36.75 19.81
CA VAL A 144 0.34 35.43 19.26
C VAL A 144 1.66 34.78 18.84
N SER A 145 2.05 33.70 19.51
CA SER A 145 3.08 32.81 19.00
C SER A 145 2.48 31.88 17.93
N VAL A 146 3.13 31.80 16.78
CA VAL A 146 2.93 30.66 15.87
C VAL A 146 3.65 29.48 16.52
N SER A 147 2.91 28.70 17.32
CA SER A 147 3.42 27.44 17.87
C SER A 147 3.40 26.36 16.81
N ASP A 148 4.43 25.50 16.78
CA ASP A 148 4.46 24.25 16.01
C ASP A 148 3.47 23.21 16.56
N ARG A 149 2.17 23.53 16.53
CA ARG A 149 1.11 22.64 17.01
C ARG A 149 0.92 21.51 16.00
N THR A 150 1.57 20.38 16.26
CA THR A 150 1.44 19.13 15.53
C THR A 150 0.08 18.48 15.76
N VAL A 151 -0.95 18.98 15.08
CA VAL A 151 -2.26 18.32 14.99
C VAL A 151 -2.09 16.98 14.28
N GLY A 152 -2.79 15.93 14.73
CA GLY A 152 -2.54 14.56 14.29
C GLY A 152 -1.28 13.89 14.86
N GLY A 153 -0.44 14.63 15.59
CA GLY A 153 0.76 14.11 16.23
C GLY A 153 0.53 13.51 17.63
N GLY A 154 1.64 13.21 18.32
CA GLY A 154 1.65 12.74 19.70
C GLY A 154 0.99 11.36 19.91
N VAL A 155 0.60 11.06 21.15
CA VAL A 155 0.06 9.75 21.54
C VAL A 155 -1.22 9.40 20.78
N VAL A 156 -2.11 10.38 20.53
CA VAL A 156 -3.35 10.16 19.78
C VAL A 156 -3.06 9.85 18.31
N GLY A 157 -2.09 10.54 17.70
CA GLY A 157 -1.59 10.21 16.36
C GLY A 157 -1.09 8.78 16.24
N VAL A 158 -0.18 8.38 17.13
CA VAL A 158 0.36 7.00 17.17
C VAL A 158 -0.75 5.95 17.36
N LEU A 159 -1.72 6.21 18.25
CA LEU A 159 -2.87 5.31 18.43
C LEU A 159 -3.75 5.23 17.17
N TYR A 160 -3.96 6.35 16.48
CA TYR A 160 -4.73 6.41 15.24
C TYR A 160 -4.04 5.64 14.11
N ASP A 161 -2.72 5.81 13.95
CA ASP A 161 -1.92 5.05 12.99
C ASP A 161 -1.89 3.55 13.29
N VAL A 162 -1.68 3.16 14.55
CA VAL A 162 -1.74 1.74 14.95
C VAL A 162 -3.11 1.16 14.63
N ALA A 163 -4.20 1.85 14.94
CA ALA A 163 -5.55 1.42 14.57
C ALA A 163 -5.73 1.34 13.05
N ARG A 164 -5.16 2.28 12.27
CA ARG A 164 -5.17 2.26 10.80
C ARG A 164 -4.47 1.01 10.25
N TYR A 165 -3.27 0.68 10.72
CA TYR A 165 -2.55 -0.53 10.29
C TYR A 165 -3.23 -1.83 10.74
N VAL A 166 -3.80 -1.88 11.95
CA VAL A 166 -4.61 -3.02 12.40
C VAL A 166 -5.86 -3.19 11.52
N SER A 167 -6.47 -2.10 11.03
CA SER A 167 -7.60 -2.19 10.10
C SER A 167 -7.20 -2.83 8.76
N TYR A 168 -6.07 -2.42 8.15
CA TYR A 168 -5.56 -3.04 6.94
C TYR A 168 -5.21 -4.52 7.15
N ALA A 169 -4.53 -4.86 8.25
CA ALA A 169 -4.19 -6.25 8.58
C ALA A 169 -5.45 -7.11 8.78
N GLY A 170 -6.45 -6.59 9.50
CA GLY A 170 -7.74 -7.25 9.72
C GLY A 170 -8.50 -7.51 8.41
N PHE A 171 -8.51 -6.53 7.50
CA PHE A 171 -9.10 -6.66 6.16
C PHE A 171 -8.41 -7.74 5.31
N VAL A 172 -7.07 -7.73 5.26
CA VAL A 172 -6.27 -8.74 4.56
C VAL A 172 -6.56 -10.14 5.10
N VAL A 173 -6.57 -10.32 6.43
CA VAL A 173 -6.85 -11.61 7.08
C VAL A 173 -8.29 -12.07 6.82
N LEU A 174 -9.28 -11.19 6.94
CA LEU A 174 -10.70 -11.48 6.72
C LEU A 174 -10.97 -11.88 5.27
N VAL A 175 -10.69 -10.99 4.31
CA VAL A 175 -11.02 -11.18 2.90
C VAL A 175 -10.15 -12.26 2.26
N GLY A 176 -8.83 -12.21 2.49
CA GLY A 176 -7.92 -13.21 1.94
C GLY A 176 -8.08 -14.59 2.55
N GLY A 177 -8.39 -14.68 3.85
CA GLY A 177 -8.70 -15.95 4.51
C GLY A 177 -10.00 -16.56 4.02
N ALA A 178 -11.08 -15.77 3.90
CA ALA A 178 -12.35 -16.24 3.34
C ALA A 178 -12.23 -16.67 1.88
N ALA A 179 -11.54 -15.89 1.04
CA ALA A 179 -11.26 -16.23 -0.35
C ALA A 179 -10.41 -17.51 -0.49
N PHE A 180 -9.42 -17.70 0.39
CA PHE A 180 -8.62 -18.92 0.43
C PHE A 180 -9.46 -20.16 0.77
N VAL A 181 -10.36 -20.08 1.76
CA VAL A 181 -11.29 -21.17 2.09
C VAL A 181 -12.19 -21.48 0.89
N LEU A 182 -12.90 -20.48 0.35
CA LEU A 182 -13.88 -20.68 -0.73
C LEU A 182 -13.27 -21.20 -2.03
N ALA A 183 -12.17 -20.59 -2.49
CA ALA A 183 -11.61 -20.86 -3.81
C ALA A 183 -10.47 -21.91 -3.80
N CYS A 184 -9.74 -22.05 -2.69
CA CYS A 184 -8.57 -22.94 -2.62
C CYS A 184 -8.85 -24.20 -1.79
N TRP A 185 -9.46 -24.07 -0.62
CA TRP A 185 -9.52 -25.15 0.38
C TRP A 185 -10.84 -25.19 1.14
N GLN A 186 -11.90 -25.66 0.48
CA GLN A 186 -13.27 -25.70 1.01
C GLN A 186 -13.39 -26.54 2.29
N ARG A 187 -12.75 -27.71 2.35
CA ARG A 187 -12.59 -28.52 3.59
C ARG A 187 -11.93 -27.76 4.75
N GLY A 188 -11.21 -26.67 4.47
CA GLY A 188 -10.69 -25.77 5.48
C GLY A 188 -11.77 -25.02 6.27
N ALA A 189 -13.03 -25.04 5.83
CA ALA A 189 -14.16 -24.44 6.56
C ALA A 189 -14.47 -25.16 7.89
N GLY A 190 -14.34 -26.50 7.94
CA GLY A 190 -14.49 -27.28 9.17
C GLY A 190 -13.29 -27.15 10.15
N GLU A 191 -12.14 -26.68 9.67
CA GLU A 191 -10.92 -26.57 10.47
C GLU A 191 -10.96 -25.33 11.40
N ARG A 192 -11.13 -25.58 12.70
CA ARG A 192 -11.20 -24.54 13.76
C ARG A 192 -10.04 -23.54 13.74
N THR A 193 -8.87 -23.94 13.25
CA THR A 193 -7.75 -23.02 13.03
C THR A 193 -8.10 -21.92 12.03
N MET A 194 -8.72 -22.29 10.89
CA MET A 194 -9.03 -21.36 9.81
C MET A 194 -10.23 -20.47 10.16
N GLN A 195 -11.23 -21.04 10.84
CA GLN A 195 -12.33 -20.29 11.45
C GLN A 195 -11.80 -19.17 12.35
N ARG A 196 -10.91 -19.50 13.30
CA ARG A 196 -10.28 -18.52 14.20
C ARG A 196 -9.42 -17.50 13.46
N PHE A 197 -8.74 -17.89 12.38
CA PHE A 197 -7.96 -16.96 11.56
C PHE A 197 -8.85 -15.90 10.93
N VAL A 198 -9.89 -16.30 10.19
CA VAL A 198 -10.83 -15.36 9.54
C VAL A 198 -11.59 -14.51 10.55
N VAL A 199 -12.09 -15.12 11.64
CA VAL A 199 -12.77 -14.38 12.73
C VAL A 199 -11.83 -13.40 13.42
N SER A 200 -10.53 -13.72 13.59
CA SER A 200 -9.58 -12.76 14.16
C SER A 200 -9.36 -11.53 13.26
N GLY A 201 -9.42 -11.71 11.92
CA GLY A 201 -9.40 -10.59 10.98
C GLY A 201 -10.64 -9.70 11.11
N TRP A 202 -11.82 -10.30 11.24
CA TRP A 202 -13.07 -9.57 11.48
C TRP A 202 -13.09 -8.81 12.81
N ILE A 203 -12.64 -9.45 13.91
CA ILE A 203 -12.52 -8.80 15.23
C ILE A 203 -11.52 -7.63 15.17
N ALA A 204 -10.34 -7.85 14.57
CA ALA A 204 -9.32 -6.82 14.44
C ALA A 204 -9.81 -5.62 13.62
N LEU A 205 -10.44 -5.86 12.47
CA LEU A 205 -10.99 -4.81 11.61
C LEU A 205 -12.15 -4.06 12.28
N THR A 206 -13.05 -4.75 12.99
CA THR A 206 -14.16 -4.12 13.72
C THR A 206 -13.64 -3.27 14.90
N GLY A 207 -12.78 -3.84 15.74
CA GLY A 207 -12.17 -3.12 16.86
C GLY A 207 -11.35 -1.91 16.42
N ALA A 208 -10.56 -2.05 15.35
CA ALA A 208 -9.83 -0.94 14.75
C ALA A 208 -10.74 0.15 14.18
N THR A 209 -11.85 -0.22 13.53
CA THR A 209 -12.80 0.74 12.97
C THR A 209 -13.51 1.55 14.07
N LEU A 210 -13.88 0.90 15.18
CA LEU A 210 -14.41 1.57 16.37
C LEU A 210 -13.36 2.50 17.02
N ALA A 211 -12.12 2.03 17.16
CA ALA A 211 -11.02 2.84 17.69
C ALA A 211 -10.74 4.08 16.82
N LEU A 212 -10.66 3.92 15.50
CA LEU A 212 -10.50 5.03 14.55
C LEU A 212 -11.62 6.06 14.67
N LEU A 213 -12.87 5.61 14.86
CA LEU A 213 -14.03 6.49 15.00
C LEU A 213 -13.97 7.34 16.30
N LEU A 214 -13.62 6.70 17.42
CA LEU A 214 -13.46 7.38 18.72
C LEU A 214 -12.24 8.32 18.74
N LEU A 215 -11.11 7.87 18.20
CA LEU A 215 -9.88 8.67 18.12
C LEU A 215 -10.03 9.89 17.18
N ARG A 216 -10.91 9.82 16.17
CA ARG A 216 -11.02 10.82 15.09
C ARG A 216 -11.17 12.25 15.62
N GLY A 217 -12.06 12.48 16.59
CA GLY A 217 -12.37 13.82 17.11
C GLY A 217 -11.15 14.50 17.72
N SER A 218 -10.44 13.78 18.60
CA SER A 218 -9.18 14.27 19.19
C SER A 218 -8.07 14.37 18.14
N TYR A 219 -7.93 13.37 17.27
CA TYR A 219 -6.92 13.30 16.21
C TYR A 219 -6.95 14.52 15.29
N THR A 220 -8.13 14.89 14.77
CA THR A 220 -8.29 16.08 13.91
C THR A 220 -8.38 17.40 14.69
N GLY A 221 -8.48 17.34 16.01
CA GLY A 221 -8.81 18.47 16.90
C GLY A 221 -7.65 18.88 17.80
N SER A 222 -7.70 18.43 19.06
CA SER A 222 -6.81 18.89 20.14
C SER A 222 -5.54 18.05 20.34
N GLY A 223 -5.53 16.80 19.83
CA GLY A 223 -4.50 15.80 20.13
C GLY A 223 -4.52 15.24 21.57
N LYS A 224 -5.49 15.62 22.41
CA LYS A 224 -5.58 15.19 23.81
C LYS A 224 -6.28 13.85 24.00
N VAL A 225 -5.67 12.96 24.77
CA VAL A 225 -6.23 11.63 25.12
C VAL A 225 -7.57 11.73 25.87
N ALA A 226 -7.79 12.77 26.66
CA ALA A 226 -9.06 12.98 27.37
C ALA A 226 -10.25 13.13 26.40
N ASP A 227 -10.04 13.84 25.29
CA ASP A 227 -11.07 14.19 24.31
C ASP A 227 -11.54 12.96 23.50
N ILE A 228 -10.86 11.81 23.58
CA ILE A 228 -11.32 10.52 23.00
C ILE A 228 -12.64 10.07 23.64
N PHE A 229 -12.86 10.42 24.91
CA PHE A 229 -14.07 10.06 25.65
C PHE A 229 -15.16 11.14 25.59
N ASP A 230 -14.90 12.27 24.92
CA ASP A 230 -15.90 13.32 24.70
C ASP A 230 -16.82 12.96 23.53
N LEU A 231 -17.95 12.33 23.87
CA LEU A 231 -18.96 11.91 22.90
C LEU A 231 -19.61 13.09 22.14
N SER A 232 -19.44 14.34 22.59
CA SER A 232 -19.93 15.51 21.83
C SER A 232 -19.18 15.69 20.51
N LEU A 233 -17.93 15.22 20.43
CA LEU A 233 -17.11 15.25 19.21
C LEU A 233 -17.56 14.24 18.16
N LEU A 234 -18.35 13.22 18.52
CA LEU A 234 -18.84 12.22 17.56
C LEU A 234 -19.78 12.84 16.52
N GLY A 235 -20.67 13.76 16.89
CA GLY A 235 -21.59 14.39 15.94
C GLY A 235 -20.88 15.00 14.70
N PRO A 236 -19.91 15.90 14.90
CA PRO A 236 -19.06 16.44 13.83
C PRO A 236 -18.25 15.36 13.09
N VAL A 237 -17.75 14.33 13.78
CA VAL A 237 -17.02 13.22 13.15
C VAL A 237 -17.92 12.45 12.18
N LEU A 238 -19.13 12.06 12.59
CA LEU A 238 -20.05 11.26 11.78
C LEU A 238 -20.57 12.01 10.55
N GLN A 239 -20.66 13.35 10.63
CA GLN A 239 -20.98 14.23 9.51
C GLN A 239 -19.80 14.44 8.55
N SER A 240 -18.57 14.09 8.95
CA SER A 240 -17.40 14.15 8.08
C SER A 240 -17.37 12.98 7.08
N LYS A 241 -16.79 13.21 5.91
CA LYS A 241 -16.57 12.18 4.87
C LYS A 241 -15.89 10.91 5.41
N THR A 242 -14.86 11.07 6.25
CA THR A 242 -14.13 9.95 6.87
C THR A 242 -15.01 9.20 7.89
N GLY A 243 -15.79 9.91 8.71
CA GLY A 243 -16.69 9.29 9.67
C GLY A 243 -17.84 8.52 9.02
N ALA A 244 -18.42 9.07 7.93
CA ALA A 244 -19.39 8.36 7.12
C ALA A 244 -18.79 7.07 6.49
N ALA A 245 -17.55 7.11 6.00
CA ALA A 245 -16.86 5.92 5.50
C ALA A 245 -16.61 4.86 6.59
N LEU A 246 -16.25 5.26 7.81
CA LEU A 246 -16.10 4.37 8.96
C LEU A 246 -17.45 3.77 9.41
N LEU A 247 -18.55 4.54 9.41
CA LEU A 247 -19.90 4.04 9.67
C LEU A 247 -20.33 2.99 8.63
N SER A 248 -20.17 3.30 7.33
CA SER A 248 -20.44 2.35 6.25
C SER A 248 -19.64 1.07 6.41
N ARG A 249 -18.38 1.17 6.85
CA ARG A 249 -17.53 0.01 7.17
C ARG A 249 -18.11 -0.83 8.31
N LEU A 250 -18.62 -0.22 9.39
CA LEU A 250 -19.26 -0.96 10.48
C LEU A 250 -20.53 -1.70 10.04
N LEU A 251 -21.36 -1.10 9.19
CA LEU A 251 -22.53 -1.76 8.59
C LEU A 251 -22.12 -2.94 7.71
N LEU A 252 -21.12 -2.76 6.85
CA LEU A 252 -20.54 -3.83 6.03
C LEU A 252 -19.89 -4.94 6.88
N LEU A 253 -19.33 -4.60 8.04
CA LEU A 253 -18.79 -5.58 8.99
C LEU A 253 -19.87 -6.38 9.72
N ALA A 254 -21.04 -5.81 9.97
CA ALA A 254 -22.19 -6.58 10.44
C ALA A 254 -22.66 -7.59 9.38
N ALA A 255 -22.73 -7.18 8.11
CA ALA A 255 -23.00 -8.09 6.99
C ALA A 255 -21.89 -9.16 6.84
N ALA A 256 -20.61 -8.78 7.03
CA ALA A 256 -19.48 -9.71 7.01
C ALA A 256 -19.53 -10.73 8.17
N ALA A 257 -20.06 -10.36 9.34
CA ALA A 257 -20.25 -11.28 10.46
C ALA A 257 -21.27 -12.37 10.12
N LEU A 258 -22.41 -11.99 9.54
CA LEU A 258 -23.41 -12.93 9.03
C LEU A 258 -22.82 -13.83 7.93
N PHE A 259 -22.09 -13.24 6.97
CA PHE A 259 -21.40 -13.99 5.92
C PHE A 259 -20.41 -15.01 6.48
N VAL A 260 -19.58 -14.64 7.46
CA VAL A 260 -18.61 -15.54 8.12
C VAL A 260 -19.34 -16.66 8.88
N ALA A 261 -20.48 -16.37 9.52
CA ALA A 261 -21.30 -17.37 10.18
C ALA A 261 -21.91 -18.38 9.19
N VAL A 262 -22.43 -17.92 8.04
CA VAL A 262 -22.94 -18.80 6.98
C VAL A 262 -21.80 -19.61 6.34
N LEU A 263 -20.67 -18.97 6.03
CA LEU A 263 -19.50 -19.61 5.42
C LEU A 263 -18.97 -20.80 6.25
N PHE A 264 -18.91 -20.68 7.56
CA PHE A 264 -18.44 -21.77 8.42
C PHE A 264 -19.56 -22.69 8.92
N GLY A 265 -20.81 -22.21 8.99
CA GLY A 265 -21.97 -23.02 9.38
C GLY A 265 -22.47 -23.96 8.29
N ALA A 266 -22.51 -23.51 7.03
CA ALA A 266 -23.04 -24.31 5.92
C ALA A 266 -22.15 -25.51 5.57
N TYR A 267 -20.82 -25.33 5.61
CA TYR A 267 -19.88 -26.44 5.37
C TYR A 267 -19.75 -27.39 6.58
N ALA A 268 -20.04 -26.95 7.80
CA ALA A 268 -20.01 -27.82 8.97
C ALA A 268 -21.11 -28.89 8.94
N ARG A 269 -22.30 -28.58 8.39
CA ARG A 269 -23.38 -29.57 8.21
C ARG A 269 -23.06 -30.62 7.16
N GLY A 270 -22.53 -30.20 6.01
CA GLY A 270 -22.26 -31.12 4.90
C GLY A 270 -21.28 -32.24 5.24
N ASP A 271 -20.26 -31.97 6.08
CA ASP A 271 -19.33 -33.00 6.55
C ASP A 271 -20.01 -33.96 7.59
N GLU A 272 -20.95 -33.47 8.41
CA GLU A 272 -21.70 -34.30 9.38
C GLU A 272 -22.75 -35.20 8.68
N GLU A 273 -23.38 -34.71 7.62
CA GLU A 273 -24.34 -35.45 6.79
C GLU A 273 -23.65 -36.54 5.94
N ASP A 274 -22.46 -36.25 5.38
CA ASP A 274 -21.64 -37.23 4.65
C ASP A 274 -21.15 -38.36 5.60
N GLU A 275 -20.67 -38.03 6.81
CA GLU A 275 -20.25 -39.04 7.82
C GLU A 275 -21.42 -39.87 8.38
N GLY A 276 -22.65 -39.32 8.38
CA GLY A 276 -23.86 -40.03 8.78
C GLY A 276 -24.22 -41.14 7.80
N HIS A 277 -24.34 -40.80 6.52
CA HIS A 277 -24.69 -41.78 5.48
C HIS A 277 -23.64 -42.89 5.31
N GLU A 278 -22.33 -42.61 5.44
CA GLU A 278 -21.30 -43.66 5.42
C GLU A 278 -21.42 -44.64 6.60
N ARG A 279 -21.99 -44.23 7.74
CA ARG A 279 -22.22 -45.11 8.90
C ARG A 279 -23.47 -45.95 8.75
N ASP A 280 -24.57 -45.34 8.30
CA ASP A 280 -25.85 -46.04 8.15
C ASP A 280 -25.74 -47.11 7.04
N GLY A 281 -25.15 -46.76 5.89
CA GLY A 281 -24.87 -47.70 4.79
C GLY A 281 -23.80 -48.77 5.09
N ALA A 282 -23.11 -48.69 6.23
CA ALA A 282 -22.19 -49.74 6.70
C ALA A 282 -22.83 -50.72 7.70
N SER A 283 -24.11 -50.51 8.06
CA SER A 283 -24.79 -51.27 9.12
C SER A 283 -25.71 -52.40 8.65
N GLU A 284 -26.01 -52.49 7.34
CA GLU A 284 -26.85 -53.54 6.77
C GLU A 284 -26.06 -54.60 5.97
N ASP A 285 -26.63 -55.80 5.94
CA ASP A 285 -25.98 -57.08 5.59
C ASP A 285 -25.39 -57.15 4.17
N GLY A 286 -24.06 -57.37 4.09
CA GLY A 286 -23.41 -58.38 3.24
C GLY A 286 -23.45 -58.25 1.71
N SER A 287 -24.45 -57.58 1.14
CA SER A 287 -24.73 -57.50 -0.28
C SER A 287 -24.11 -56.25 -0.88
N ARG A 288 -22.95 -56.39 -1.53
CA ARG A 288 -22.43 -55.35 -2.43
C ARG A 288 -23.25 -55.28 -3.71
N GLY A 289 -24.43 -54.69 -3.62
CA GLY A 289 -25.07 -54.08 -4.79
C GLY A 289 -24.13 -53.05 -5.40
N ALA A 290 -24.10 -52.97 -6.73
CA ALA A 290 -23.54 -51.78 -7.39
C ALA A 290 -24.41 -50.58 -6.97
N GLY A 291 -23.78 -49.44 -6.65
CA GLY A 291 -24.50 -48.23 -6.25
C GLY A 291 -25.62 -47.93 -7.25
N SER A 292 -26.83 -47.71 -6.74
CA SER A 292 -28.02 -47.56 -7.55
C SER A 292 -27.93 -46.29 -8.40
N ALA A 293 -28.71 -46.22 -9.48
CA ALA A 293 -28.83 -44.98 -10.25
C ALA A 293 -29.25 -43.80 -9.36
N GLN A 294 -30.07 -44.09 -8.35
CA GLN A 294 -30.59 -43.13 -7.38
C GLN A 294 -29.49 -42.61 -6.43
N ASP A 295 -28.58 -43.47 -5.95
CA ASP A 295 -27.39 -43.02 -5.18
C ASP A 295 -26.49 -42.07 -5.99
N ALA A 296 -26.41 -42.30 -7.31
CA ALA A 296 -25.63 -41.45 -8.21
C ALA A 296 -26.33 -40.12 -8.54
N GLU A 297 -27.66 -40.11 -8.63
CA GLU A 297 -28.48 -38.90 -8.76
C GLU A 297 -28.41 -38.05 -7.47
N ASP A 298 -28.64 -38.64 -6.30
CA ASP A 298 -28.53 -37.96 -4.99
C ASP A 298 -27.12 -37.40 -4.73
N ALA A 299 -26.08 -38.08 -5.22
CA ALA A 299 -24.70 -37.59 -5.17
C ALA A 299 -24.45 -36.42 -6.16
N ALA A 300 -25.08 -36.44 -7.33
CA ALA A 300 -25.00 -35.38 -8.32
C ALA A 300 -25.73 -34.12 -7.84
N ASP A 301 -26.91 -34.26 -7.24
CA ASP A 301 -27.73 -33.17 -6.71
C ASP A 301 -27.05 -32.49 -5.52
N ARG A 302 -26.51 -33.25 -4.55
CA ARG A 302 -25.65 -32.69 -3.48
C ARG A 302 -24.42 -31.96 -4.02
N ALA A 303 -23.83 -32.44 -5.11
CA ALA A 303 -22.71 -31.75 -5.76
C ALA A 303 -23.13 -30.47 -6.51
N ALA A 304 -24.35 -30.41 -7.03
CA ALA A 304 -24.94 -29.22 -7.62
C ALA A 304 -25.29 -28.18 -6.53
N GLU A 305 -25.96 -28.59 -5.46
CA GLU A 305 -26.29 -27.70 -4.32
C GLU A 305 -25.02 -27.10 -3.69
N ARG A 306 -24.00 -27.93 -3.44
CA ARG A 306 -22.69 -27.43 -2.94
C ARG A 306 -22.08 -26.41 -3.90
N ARG A 307 -22.15 -26.62 -5.22
CA ARG A 307 -21.67 -25.65 -6.21
C ARG A 307 -22.45 -24.34 -6.14
N ASP A 308 -23.78 -24.38 -6.11
CA ASP A 308 -24.61 -23.18 -6.12
C ASP A 308 -24.47 -22.39 -4.82
N LEU A 309 -24.34 -23.07 -3.67
CA LEU A 309 -23.92 -22.48 -2.41
C LEU A 309 -22.53 -21.81 -2.50
N THR A 310 -21.54 -22.47 -3.11
CA THR A 310 -20.20 -21.87 -3.30
C THR A 310 -20.26 -20.61 -4.16
N PHE A 311 -21.11 -20.60 -5.19
CA PHE A 311 -21.30 -19.49 -6.10
C PHE A 311 -22.00 -18.30 -5.43
N GLY A 312 -23.09 -18.56 -4.69
CA GLY A 312 -23.78 -17.55 -3.88
C GLY A 312 -22.86 -16.93 -2.82
N LEU A 313 -22.06 -17.75 -2.12
CA LEU A 313 -21.06 -17.27 -1.17
C LEU A 313 -19.92 -16.48 -1.85
N ALA A 314 -19.47 -16.88 -3.04
CA ALA A 314 -18.45 -16.15 -3.78
C ALA A 314 -18.95 -14.75 -4.21
N ILE A 315 -20.19 -14.64 -4.71
CA ILE A 315 -20.79 -13.35 -5.07
C ILE A 315 -21.01 -12.49 -3.82
N GLY A 316 -21.70 -13.01 -2.79
CA GLY A 316 -21.99 -12.25 -1.57
C GLY A 316 -20.73 -11.78 -0.85
N GLY A 317 -19.73 -12.66 -0.72
CA GLY A 317 -18.42 -12.32 -0.16
C GLY A 317 -17.66 -11.30 -1.01
N GLY A 318 -17.73 -11.42 -2.33
CA GLY A 318 -17.13 -10.46 -3.27
C GLY A 318 -17.72 -9.06 -3.15
N VAL A 319 -19.06 -8.94 -3.06
CA VAL A 319 -19.76 -7.66 -2.86
C VAL A 319 -19.38 -7.03 -1.51
N ILE A 320 -19.37 -7.80 -0.42
CA ILE A 320 -18.97 -7.31 0.90
C ILE A 320 -17.50 -6.85 0.89
N ALA A 321 -16.59 -7.64 0.29
CA ALA A 321 -15.18 -7.28 0.21
C ALA A 321 -14.94 -6.01 -0.62
N ALA A 322 -15.62 -5.87 -1.76
CA ALA A 322 -15.55 -4.68 -2.60
C ALA A 322 -16.12 -3.44 -1.89
N GLY A 323 -17.24 -3.59 -1.17
CA GLY A 323 -17.80 -2.53 -0.33
C GLY A 323 -16.83 -2.09 0.77
N LEU A 324 -16.20 -3.05 1.46
CA LEU A 324 -15.19 -2.75 2.49
C LEU A 324 -14.00 -2.00 1.89
N ALA A 325 -13.45 -2.47 0.76
CA ALA A 325 -12.37 -1.80 0.04
C ALA A 325 -12.76 -0.36 -0.39
N ALA A 326 -13.98 -0.17 -0.88
CA ALA A 326 -14.49 1.14 -1.28
C ALA A 326 -14.49 2.17 -0.13
N THR A 327 -14.59 1.75 1.13
CA THR A 327 -14.52 2.69 2.27
C THR A 327 -13.15 3.38 2.40
N TRP A 328 -12.06 2.77 1.93
CA TRP A 328 -10.74 3.44 1.82
C TRP A 328 -10.66 4.28 0.54
N ALA A 329 -11.01 3.71 -0.61
CA ALA A 329 -10.95 4.42 -1.89
C ALA A 329 -11.78 5.72 -1.92
N MET A 330 -12.90 5.77 -1.17
CA MET A 330 -13.69 6.98 -0.97
C MET A 330 -13.06 7.97 0.02
N ALA A 331 -12.27 7.53 1.00
CA ALA A 331 -11.71 8.35 2.08
C ALA A 331 -10.28 8.86 1.82
N GLU A 332 -9.62 8.36 0.77
CA GLU A 332 -8.22 8.66 0.41
C GLU A 332 -8.09 9.29 -0.99
N HIS A 333 -6.84 9.52 -1.44
CA HIS A 333 -6.51 10.23 -2.69
C HIS A 333 -7.22 9.70 -3.95
N ALA A 334 -7.60 8.42 -4.01
CA ALA A 334 -8.35 7.85 -5.14
C ALA A 334 -9.68 8.58 -5.42
N SER A 335 -10.28 9.17 -4.38
CA SER A 335 -11.49 10.01 -4.47
C SER A 335 -11.24 11.46 -4.93
N THR A 336 -10.00 11.81 -5.27
CA THR A 336 -9.59 13.18 -5.63
C THR A 336 -8.66 13.21 -6.87
N GLY A 337 -8.43 14.40 -7.42
CA GLY A 337 -7.53 14.62 -8.55
C GLY A 337 -8.12 14.17 -9.90
N ILE A 338 -7.23 13.78 -10.82
CA ILE A 338 -7.54 13.46 -12.22
C ILE A 338 -8.23 12.08 -12.31
N GLN A 339 -9.31 11.95 -13.09
CA GLN A 339 -10.02 10.68 -13.37
C GLN A 339 -10.50 9.91 -12.12
N THR A 340 -11.13 10.59 -11.14
CA THR A 340 -11.68 9.95 -9.93
C THR A 340 -12.58 8.74 -10.21
N GLY A 341 -13.39 8.78 -11.27
CA GLY A 341 -14.28 7.70 -11.69
C GLY A 341 -13.56 6.40 -12.12
N ILE A 342 -12.29 6.47 -12.53
CA ILE A 342 -11.45 5.29 -12.83
C ILE A 342 -10.54 4.96 -11.64
N ALA A 343 -10.03 6.00 -10.96
CA ALA A 343 -9.14 5.86 -9.81
C ALA A 343 -9.76 5.06 -8.66
N MET A 344 -11.03 5.30 -8.30
CA MET A 344 -11.69 4.58 -7.21
C MET A 344 -11.86 3.07 -7.53
N PRO A 345 -12.39 2.63 -8.69
CA PRO A 345 -12.39 1.21 -9.08
C PRO A 345 -11.00 0.57 -9.12
N VAL A 346 -9.98 1.28 -9.63
CA VAL A 346 -8.60 0.78 -9.68
C VAL A 346 -8.02 0.58 -8.29
N ASP A 347 -8.31 1.47 -7.35
CA ASP A 347 -7.85 1.35 -5.96
C ASP A 347 -8.58 0.23 -5.20
N ILE A 348 -9.89 0.09 -5.38
CA ILE A 348 -10.68 -1.05 -4.89
C ILE A 348 -10.09 -2.36 -5.39
N LEU A 349 -9.78 -2.46 -6.69
CA LEU A 349 -9.16 -3.64 -7.28
C LEU A 349 -7.75 -3.89 -6.72
N HIS A 350 -6.96 -2.84 -6.47
CA HIS A 350 -5.65 -2.94 -5.84
C HIS A 350 -5.76 -3.52 -4.43
N LEU A 351 -6.62 -2.96 -3.58
CA LEU A 351 -6.84 -3.42 -2.19
C LEU A 351 -7.37 -4.87 -2.14
N LEU A 352 -8.31 -5.24 -3.02
CA LEU A 352 -8.79 -6.61 -3.14
C LEU A 352 -7.67 -7.57 -3.57
N ALA A 353 -6.84 -7.18 -4.54
CA ALA A 353 -5.71 -8.00 -4.98
C ALA A 353 -4.64 -8.15 -3.88
N VAL A 354 -4.35 -7.11 -3.08
CA VAL A 354 -3.50 -7.22 -1.89
C VAL A 354 -4.11 -8.22 -0.90
N ALA A 355 -5.39 -8.06 -0.56
CA ALA A 355 -6.06 -8.89 0.44
C ALA A 355 -6.08 -10.38 0.05
N VAL A 356 -6.50 -10.69 -1.19
CA VAL A 356 -6.54 -12.07 -1.70
C VAL A 356 -5.15 -12.69 -1.76
N TRP A 357 -4.14 -11.95 -2.24
CA TRP A 357 -2.77 -12.46 -2.32
C TRP A 357 -2.12 -12.66 -0.95
N LEU A 358 -2.01 -11.59 -0.15
CA LEU A 358 -1.28 -11.59 1.11
C LEU A 358 -2.04 -12.34 2.21
N GLY A 359 -3.36 -12.18 2.27
CA GLY A 359 -4.21 -12.87 3.24
C GLY A 359 -4.32 -14.35 2.93
N GLY A 360 -4.38 -14.74 1.65
CA GLY A 360 -4.28 -16.14 1.23
C GLY A 360 -2.89 -16.74 1.52
N LEU A 361 -1.81 -15.97 1.41
CA LEU A 361 -0.46 -16.40 1.80
C LEU A 361 -0.38 -16.66 3.31
N ALA A 362 -0.95 -15.77 4.13
CA ALA A 362 -1.04 -15.92 5.58
C ALA A 362 -1.96 -17.08 6.01
N ALA A 363 -3.07 -17.30 5.29
CA ALA A 363 -3.94 -18.46 5.48
C ALA A 363 -3.21 -19.78 5.14
N LEU A 364 -2.48 -19.82 4.02
CA LEU A 364 -1.65 -20.96 3.62
C LEU A 364 -0.56 -21.26 4.65
N LEU A 365 0.16 -20.25 5.15
CA LEU A 365 1.11 -20.42 6.26
C LEU A 365 0.42 -21.01 7.50
N THR A 366 -0.72 -20.44 7.89
CA THR A 366 -1.51 -20.90 9.04
C THR A 366 -1.90 -22.37 8.89
N ALA A 367 -2.45 -22.78 7.75
CA ALA A 367 -2.77 -24.18 7.43
C ALA A 367 -1.52 -25.07 7.43
N LEU A 368 -0.42 -24.63 6.82
CA LEU A 368 0.83 -25.40 6.77
C LEU A 368 1.40 -25.70 8.16
N TYR A 369 1.27 -24.78 9.13
CA TYR A 369 1.78 -24.95 10.49
C TYR A 369 0.81 -25.66 11.45
N ARG A 370 -0.47 -25.26 11.42
CA ARG A 370 -1.47 -25.59 12.44
C ARG A 370 -2.40 -26.75 12.03
N ALA A 371 -2.81 -26.82 10.76
CA ALA A 371 -3.78 -27.84 10.31
C ALA A 371 -3.15 -29.24 10.15
N PRO A 372 -3.93 -30.33 10.30
CA PRO A 372 -3.42 -31.70 10.17
C PRO A 372 -2.78 -31.97 8.81
N SER A 373 -3.54 -31.74 7.74
CA SER A 373 -3.15 -31.91 6.33
C SER A 373 -3.59 -30.69 5.50
N ILE A 374 -3.01 -30.53 4.31
CA ILE A 374 -3.51 -29.64 3.27
C ILE A 374 -3.27 -30.32 1.93
N GLU A 375 -4.25 -30.25 1.03
CA GLU A 375 -4.19 -30.91 -0.27
C GLU A 375 -3.28 -30.15 -1.24
N ALA A 376 -2.49 -30.85 -2.06
CA ALA A 376 -1.67 -30.23 -3.08
C ALA A 376 -2.51 -29.44 -4.12
N ALA A 377 -3.76 -29.84 -4.34
CA ALA A 377 -4.71 -29.11 -5.19
C ALA A 377 -5.00 -27.70 -4.65
N ALA A 378 -5.19 -27.53 -3.35
CA ALA A 378 -5.40 -26.23 -2.71
C ALA A 378 -4.19 -25.30 -2.91
N VAL A 379 -2.97 -25.83 -2.75
CA VAL A 379 -1.73 -25.07 -2.99
C VAL A 379 -1.61 -24.63 -4.45
N ARG A 380 -1.96 -25.49 -5.41
CA ARG A 380 -1.95 -25.14 -6.84
C ARG A 380 -3.01 -24.08 -7.19
N ARG A 381 -4.24 -24.21 -6.69
CA ARG A 381 -5.32 -23.21 -6.87
C ARG A 381 -4.89 -21.86 -6.31
N PHE A 382 -4.37 -21.82 -5.09
CA PHE A 382 -3.85 -20.59 -4.49
C PHE A 382 -2.69 -20.00 -5.31
N SER A 383 -1.74 -20.81 -5.78
CA SER A 383 -0.65 -20.34 -6.64
C SER A 383 -1.11 -19.69 -7.95
N GLY A 384 -2.25 -20.12 -8.50
CA GLY A 384 -2.88 -19.51 -9.67
C GLY A 384 -3.53 -18.17 -9.34
N ILE A 385 -4.34 -18.14 -8.26
CA ILE A 385 -5.00 -16.92 -7.78
C ILE A 385 -3.96 -15.86 -7.39
N ALA A 386 -2.93 -16.24 -6.62
CA ALA A 386 -1.82 -15.39 -6.23
C ALA A 386 -1.09 -14.77 -7.44
N PHE A 387 -0.93 -15.53 -8.55
CA PHE A 387 -0.38 -14.98 -9.78
C PHE A 387 -1.30 -13.93 -10.40
N GLY A 388 -2.61 -14.22 -10.52
CA GLY A 388 -3.60 -13.26 -11.02
C GLY A 388 -3.66 -11.98 -10.18
N SER A 389 -3.62 -12.10 -8.85
CA SER A 389 -3.54 -10.95 -7.94
C SER A 389 -2.27 -10.13 -8.14
N VAL A 390 -1.09 -10.75 -8.29
CA VAL A 390 0.16 -10.01 -8.56
C VAL A 390 0.13 -9.29 -9.92
N VAL A 391 -0.49 -9.88 -10.95
CA VAL A 391 -0.70 -9.22 -12.25
C VAL A 391 -1.66 -8.02 -12.10
N ALA A 392 -2.76 -8.18 -11.36
CA ALA A 392 -3.68 -7.09 -11.07
C ALA A 392 -2.99 -5.96 -10.28
N LEU A 393 -2.16 -6.27 -9.28
CA LEU A 393 -1.37 -5.31 -8.51
C LEU A 393 -0.36 -4.55 -9.39
N ALA A 394 0.27 -5.23 -10.35
CA ALA A 394 1.19 -4.59 -11.29
C ALA A 394 0.46 -3.61 -12.23
N ALA A 395 -0.68 -4.02 -12.82
CA ALA A 395 -1.46 -3.19 -13.72
C ALA A 395 -2.08 -1.97 -13.02
N THR A 396 -2.74 -2.19 -11.87
CA THR A 396 -3.33 -1.11 -11.05
C THR A 396 -2.24 -0.21 -10.47
N GLY A 397 -1.13 -0.77 -9.98
CA GLY A 397 0.01 -0.02 -9.47
C GLY A 397 0.70 0.85 -10.53
N LEU A 398 0.80 0.38 -11.78
CA LEU A 398 1.31 1.17 -12.90
C LEU A 398 0.41 2.40 -13.19
N TYR A 399 -0.91 2.20 -13.23
CA TYR A 399 -1.87 3.31 -13.40
C TYR A 399 -1.80 4.32 -12.25
N GLN A 400 -1.75 3.84 -11.01
CA GLN A 400 -1.62 4.71 -9.83
C GLN A 400 -0.30 5.50 -9.86
N SER A 401 0.81 4.85 -10.22
CA SER A 401 2.13 5.47 -10.36
C SER A 401 2.14 6.57 -11.42
N TRP A 402 1.58 6.31 -12.60
CA TRP A 402 1.45 7.31 -13.66
C TRP A 402 0.68 8.55 -13.20
N ARG A 403 -0.46 8.38 -12.50
CA ARG A 403 -1.25 9.50 -11.94
C ARG A 403 -0.49 10.33 -10.91
N GLN A 404 0.29 9.68 -10.05
CA GLN A 404 0.95 10.32 -8.89
C GLN A 404 2.31 10.94 -9.25
N VAL A 405 3.05 10.37 -10.20
CA VAL A 405 4.37 10.87 -10.62
C VAL A 405 4.28 12.00 -11.64
N GLY A 406 3.44 11.88 -12.67
CA GLY A 406 3.21 12.93 -13.68
C GLY A 406 4.35 13.19 -14.68
N SER A 407 5.62 13.19 -14.26
CA SER A 407 6.79 13.55 -15.08
C SER A 407 7.99 12.59 -14.91
N TRP A 408 8.93 12.56 -15.86
CA TRP A 408 10.16 11.78 -15.73
C TRP A 408 11.15 12.37 -14.71
N SER A 409 11.13 13.69 -14.53
CA SER A 409 11.91 14.37 -13.49
C SER A 409 11.38 14.02 -12.10
N ALA A 410 10.06 13.96 -11.90
CA ALA A 410 9.45 13.55 -10.64
C ALA A 410 9.87 12.13 -10.26
N LEU A 411 9.98 11.20 -11.22
CA LEU A 411 10.36 9.82 -10.94
C LEU A 411 11.76 9.68 -10.31
N THR A 412 12.68 10.62 -10.55
CA THR A 412 14.08 10.52 -10.11
C THR A 412 14.49 11.61 -9.11
N GLY A 413 13.91 12.81 -9.22
CA GLY A 413 14.20 14.00 -8.41
C GLY A 413 13.27 14.25 -7.21
N THR A 414 12.33 13.34 -6.92
CA THR A 414 11.44 13.40 -5.75
C THR A 414 11.64 12.21 -4.83
N THR A 415 11.34 12.38 -3.54
CA THR A 415 11.43 11.29 -2.56
C THR A 415 10.43 10.19 -2.90
N TYR A 416 9.22 10.58 -3.35
CA TYR A 416 8.19 9.66 -3.84
C TYR A 416 8.70 8.80 -5.00
N GLY A 417 9.32 9.41 -6.01
CA GLY A 417 9.85 8.70 -7.18
C GLY A 417 10.91 7.66 -6.81
N GLN A 418 11.82 8.01 -5.91
CA GLN A 418 12.87 7.11 -5.42
C GLN A 418 12.30 5.91 -4.63
N LEU A 419 11.33 6.15 -3.74
CA LEU A 419 10.63 5.08 -3.02
C LEU A 419 9.81 4.18 -3.97
N LEU A 420 9.22 4.76 -5.02
CA LEU A 420 8.52 3.99 -6.06
C LEU A 420 9.48 3.10 -6.85
N LEU A 421 10.66 3.60 -7.24
CA LEU A 421 11.69 2.78 -7.91
C LEU A 421 12.15 1.62 -7.01
N ALA A 422 12.35 1.87 -5.71
CA ALA A 422 12.67 0.82 -4.75
C ALA A 422 11.53 -0.22 -4.64
N LYS A 423 10.26 0.22 -4.61
CA LYS A 423 9.08 -0.66 -4.63
C LYS A 423 9.02 -1.52 -5.90
N ILE A 424 9.28 -0.96 -7.07
CA ILE A 424 9.32 -1.68 -8.35
C ILE A 424 10.42 -2.75 -8.33
N ALA A 425 11.62 -2.42 -7.84
CA ALA A 425 12.72 -3.38 -7.70
C ALA A 425 12.36 -4.54 -6.75
N LEU A 426 11.73 -4.25 -5.61
CA LEU A 426 11.26 -5.28 -4.66
C LEU A 426 10.18 -6.20 -5.28
N VAL A 427 9.26 -5.65 -6.08
CA VAL A 427 8.27 -6.45 -6.82
C VAL A 427 8.94 -7.35 -7.85
N ALA A 428 9.95 -6.86 -8.57
CA ALA A 428 10.73 -7.69 -9.51
C ALA A 428 11.47 -8.84 -8.81
N VAL A 429 12.07 -8.58 -7.65
CA VAL A 429 12.71 -9.62 -6.79
C VAL A 429 11.69 -10.65 -6.31
N LEU A 430 10.53 -10.21 -5.82
CA LEU A 430 9.43 -11.08 -5.39
C LEU A 430 8.94 -11.99 -6.52
N ILE A 431 8.74 -11.45 -7.73
CA ILE A 431 8.36 -12.22 -8.93
C ILE A 431 9.46 -13.23 -9.29
N GLY A 432 10.74 -12.85 -9.19
CA GLY A 432 11.88 -13.73 -9.39
C GLY A 432 11.87 -14.93 -8.43
N ILE A 433 11.75 -14.67 -7.12
CA ILE A 433 11.64 -15.70 -6.08
C ILE A 433 10.44 -16.61 -6.35
N ALA A 434 9.26 -16.05 -6.62
CA ALA A 434 8.05 -16.80 -6.90
C ALA A 434 8.13 -17.62 -8.22
N ARG A 435 8.96 -17.22 -9.19
CA ARG A 435 9.22 -18.02 -10.41
C ARG A 435 10.15 -19.21 -10.11
N VAL A 436 11.16 -19.01 -9.25
CA VAL A 436 12.05 -20.07 -8.79
C VAL A 436 11.31 -21.07 -7.90
N SER A 437 10.47 -20.61 -6.97
CA SER A 437 9.67 -21.50 -6.10
C SER A 437 8.70 -22.37 -6.88
N ARG A 438 7.96 -21.79 -7.84
CA ARG A 438 7.05 -22.53 -8.73
C ARG A 438 7.76 -23.55 -9.62
N ARG A 439 8.94 -23.22 -10.16
CA ARG A 439 9.76 -24.19 -10.91
C ARG A 439 10.20 -25.34 -10.00
N TRP A 440 10.67 -25.04 -8.79
CA TRP A 440 11.19 -26.05 -7.86
C TRP A 440 10.09 -26.99 -7.33
N THR A 441 8.90 -26.48 -7.03
CA THR A 441 7.75 -27.31 -6.59
C THR A 441 7.18 -28.18 -7.70
N GLY A 442 7.21 -27.74 -8.97
CA GLY A 442 6.83 -28.58 -10.11
C GLY A 442 7.70 -29.84 -10.23
N HIS A 443 9.03 -29.68 -10.26
CA HIS A 443 10.00 -30.80 -10.34
C HIS A 443 9.91 -31.79 -9.17
N LEU A 444 9.32 -31.37 -8.04
CA LEU A 444 9.07 -32.23 -6.88
C LEU A 444 7.73 -32.99 -6.96
N ALA A 445 6.74 -32.46 -7.69
CA ALA A 445 5.46 -33.13 -7.90
C ALA A 445 5.52 -34.21 -9.00
N ASP A 446 6.37 -34.01 -10.01
CA ASP A 446 6.54 -34.93 -11.15
C ASP A 446 7.50 -36.11 -10.88
N ALA A 447 8.10 -36.18 -9.67
CA ALA A 447 8.93 -37.31 -9.28
C ALA A 447 8.04 -38.57 -9.12
N PRO A 448 8.20 -39.62 -9.95
CA PRO A 448 7.29 -40.75 -9.95
C PRO A 448 7.31 -41.45 -8.59
N VAL A 449 6.14 -41.50 -7.95
CA VAL A 449 5.96 -42.27 -6.72
C VAL A 449 6.19 -43.74 -7.06
N VAL A 450 7.37 -44.25 -6.71
CA VAL A 450 7.67 -45.68 -6.74
C VAL A 450 6.75 -46.34 -5.72
N ARG A 451 5.58 -46.78 -6.18
CA ARG A 451 4.66 -47.62 -5.41
C ARG A 451 5.39 -48.94 -5.18
N THR A 452 6.08 -49.06 -4.04
CA THR A 452 6.54 -50.34 -3.52
C THR A 452 5.32 -51.23 -3.36
N ARG A 453 5.06 -52.04 -4.38
CA ARG A 453 3.90 -52.92 -4.47
C ARG A 453 4.18 -54.09 -3.55
N THR A 454 3.93 -53.90 -2.25
CA THR A 454 4.02 -54.95 -1.23
C THR A 454 3.02 -56.03 -1.63
N LYS A 455 3.51 -57.08 -2.31
CA LYS A 455 2.70 -58.26 -2.62
C LYS A 455 2.32 -58.91 -1.30
N ALA A 456 1.14 -58.59 -0.79
CA ALA A 456 0.51 -59.35 0.28
C ALA A 456 0.31 -60.78 -0.23
N LYS A 457 1.19 -61.69 0.18
CA LYS A 457 1.12 -63.11 -0.16
C LYS A 457 -0.06 -63.70 0.59
N LYS A 458 -1.24 -63.66 -0.02
CA LYS A 458 -2.46 -64.30 0.49
C LYS A 458 -2.21 -65.80 0.53
N GLN A 459 -1.85 -66.33 1.70
CA GLN A 459 -1.74 -67.76 1.95
C GLN A 459 -3.15 -68.34 2.04
N THR A 460 -3.75 -68.60 0.89
CA THR A 460 -4.95 -69.43 0.82
C THR A 460 -4.53 -70.87 1.05
N VAL A 461 -4.93 -71.44 2.18
CA VAL A 461 -4.85 -72.89 2.41
C VAL A 461 -6.01 -73.54 1.67
N THR A 462 -5.71 -74.18 0.55
CA THR A 462 -6.63 -75.09 -0.14
C THR A 462 -5.84 -76.33 -0.54
N ALA A 463 -6.23 -77.47 0.01
CA ALA A 463 -5.65 -78.76 -0.31
C ALA A 463 -6.24 -79.29 -1.62
N THR A 464 -5.38 -79.80 -2.51
CA THR A 464 -5.80 -80.69 -3.60
C THR A 464 -4.76 -81.80 -3.76
N ALA A 465 -5.26 -83.01 -3.99
CA ALA A 465 -4.46 -84.23 -4.10
C ALA A 465 -3.68 -84.35 -5.42
N SER A 466 -2.80 -85.34 -5.46
CA SER A 466 -1.96 -85.75 -6.59
C SER A 466 -2.76 -86.18 -7.84
N SER A 467 -2.23 -85.87 -9.01
CA SER A 467 -2.25 -86.80 -10.16
C SER A 467 -1.10 -86.50 -11.13
N VAL A 468 -0.66 -87.54 -11.86
CA VAL A 468 0.58 -87.62 -12.64
C VAL A 468 0.27 -87.66 -14.14
N THR A 469 1.01 -86.89 -14.95
CA THR A 469 1.46 -87.16 -16.34
C THR A 469 2.29 -85.94 -16.80
N ALA A 470 3.51 -85.96 -17.36
CA ALA A 470 4.34 -86.89 -18.17
C ALA A 470 4.37 -86.52 -19.67
N ALA A 471 5.59 -86.19 -20.16
CA ALA A 471 6.03 -86.06 -21.57
C ALA A 471 5.36 -84.97 -22.45
N ALA A 472 5.96 -84.46 -23.53
CA ALA A 472 7.37 -84.28 -23.94
C ALA A 472 7.41 -83.31 -25.16
N SER A 473 8.56 -82.71 -25.46
CA SER A 473 8.79 -81.97 -26.72
C SER A 473 10.14 -82.35 -27.34
N PRO A 474 10.23 -82.58 -28.67
CA PRO A 474 11.49 -82.59 -29.41
C PRO A 474 11.84 -81.21 -30.00
N SER A 475 13.04 -81.13 -30.58
CA SER A 475 13.72 -79.96 -31.17
C SER A 475 13.17 -79.58 -32.57
N ASP A 476 13.45 -78.40 -33.16
CA ASP A 476 14.72 -77.99 -33.79
C ASP A 476 14.80 -76.45 -34.02
N GLY A 477 16.01 -75.94 -34.33
CA GLY A 477 16.28 -74.52 -34.66
C GLY A 477 16.30 -74.22 -36.17
N PRO A 478 17.15 -73.30 -36.71
CA PRO A 478 18.16 -72.45 -36.04
C PRO A 478 18.22 -70.98 -36.59
N ALA A 479 19.35 -70.28 -36.29
CA ALA A 479 19.85 -69.01 -36.86
C ALA A 479 19.08 -67.70 -36.50
N SER A 480 19.71 -66.52 -36.37
CA SER A 480 21.10 -66.11 -36.04
C SER A 480 21.06 -64.62 -35.55
N ASP A 481 22.12 -63.86 -35.22
CA ASP A 481 23.58 -63.99 -35.37
C ASP A 481 24.35 -63.06 -34.38
N THR A 482 25.68 -62.89 -34.57
CA THR A 482 26.60 -61.76 -34.24
C THR A 482 26.18 -60.62 -33.28
N SER A 483 27.04 -59.97 -32.48
CA SER A 483 28.47 -60.09 -32.05
C SER A 483 28.70 -58.92 -31.05
N ASP A 484 29.83 -58.66 -30.37
CA ASP A 484 31.15 -59.28 -30.27
C ASP A 484 31.81 -58.89 -28.91
N THR A 485 32.95 -59.53 -28.57
CA THR A 485 34.15 -59.05 -27.79
C THR A 485 34.03 -57.98 -26.66
N SER A 486 34.85 -57.94 -25.59
CA SER A 486 36.05 -58.67 -25.11
C SER A 486 36.27 -58.23 -23.64
N ASP A 487 36.40 -59.10 -22.65
CA ASP A 487 37.63 -59.74 -22.11
C ASP A 487 38.28 -59.05 -20.89
N THR A 488 38.92 -59.91 -20.08
CA THR A 488 39.98 -59.67 -19.09
C THR A 488 39.62 -58.96 -17.76
N GLU A 489 40.25 -59.24 -16.60
CA GLU A 489 40.65 -60.43 -15.83
C GLU A 489 41.42 -59.92 -14.56
N VAL A 490 41.38 -60.69 -13.45
CA VAL A 490 42.28 -60.70 -12.24
C VAL A 490 42.50 -59.45 -11.33
N SER A 491 42.69 -59.77 -10.03
CA SER A 491 43.49 -59.10 -8.96
C SER A 491 42.72 -58.22 -7.96
N THR A 492 42.50 -58.54 -6.67
CA THR A 492 43.34 -58.93 -5.48
C THR A 492 43.81 -57.79 -4.58
N GLU A 493 43.96 -58.11 -3.28
CA GLU A 493 44.39 -57.28 -2.12
C GLU A 493 43.35 -56.26 -1.56
N ALA A 494 43.13 -56.02 -0.26
CA ALA A 494 43.67 -56.39 1.07
C ALA A 494 44.12 -55.15 1.88
N GLY A 495 43.98 -55.20 3.23
CA GLY A 495 44.30 -54.11 4.18
C GLY A 495 43.03 -53.43 4.76
N SER A 496 42.65 -53.60 6.04
CA SER A 496 43.30 -53.20 7.30
C SER A 496 43.26 -51.67 7.54
N GLY A 497 42.83 -51.12 8.68
CA GLY A 497 42.30 -51.76 9.90
C GLY A 497 42.19 -50.76 11.08
N LYS A 498 41.86 -51.28 12.29
CA LYS A 498 41.86 -50.61 13.62
C LYS A 498 40.89 -49.41 13.83
N GLY A 499 40.38 -49.16 15.05
CA GLY A 499 40.39 -49.95 16.30
C GLY A 499 40.53 -49.13 17.59
N GLY A 500 39.68 -49.40 18.59
CA GLY A 500 39.79 -48.89 19.98
C GLY A 500 39.32 -47.45 20.23
N ALA A 501 38.94 -47.03 21.45
CA ALA A 501 38.69 -47.79 22.69
C ALA A 501 37.81 -46.97 23.69
N SER A 502 37.42 -47.67 24.77
CA SER A 502 36.85 -47.30 26.09
C SER A 502 37.36 -45.97 26.74
N ALA A 503 36.85 -45.45 27.87
CA ALA A 503 36.03 -45.98 28.98
C ALA A 503 35.20 -44.83 29.65
N GLU A 504 34.08 -45.05 30.36
CA GLU A 504 33.93 -45.21 31.84
C GLU A 504 34.04 -43.92 32.70
N GLU A 505 33.00 -43.65 33.50
CA GLU A 505 32.94 -42.86 34.78
C GLU A 505 31.45 -42.52 35.09
N THR A 506 30.78 -43.17 36.05
CA THR A 506 30.73 -42.97 37.53
C THR A 506 29.60 -42.03 38.02
N ALA A 507 29.14 -42.29 39.24
CA ALA A 507 27.91 -41.73 39.82
C ALA A 507 28.20 -40.67 40.91
N GLY A 508 27.18 -39.92 41.36
CA GLY A 508 27.36 -39.10 42.56
C GLY A 508 26.16 -38.27 43.04
N SER A 509 25.67 -38.64 44.23
CA SER A 509 24.96 -37.77 45.20
C SER A 509 23.54 -37.26 44.84
N GLY A 510 22.55 -37.22 45.74
CA GLY A 510 22.56 -37.62 47.16
C GLY A 510 22.09 -36.51 48.10
N LYS A 511 20.80 -36.52 48.48
CA LYS A 511 20.35 -35.93 49.74
C LYS A 511 19.02 -36.54 50.18
N GLY A 512 19.04 -37.22 51.32
CA GLY A 512 17.84 -37.74 51.96
C GLY A 512 17.32 -36.80 53.04
N ALA A 513 16.08 -37.05 53.47
CA ALA A 513 15.58 -36.72 54.80
C ALA A 513 14.66 -37.87 55.21
N SER A 514 14.89 -38.44 56.39
CA SER A 514 14.29 -39.73 56.77
C SER A 514 13.10 -39.58 57.72
N THR A 515 12.17 -40.54 57.61
CA THR A 515 11.49 -41.20 58.73
C THR A 515 10.94 -40.37 59.90
N LYS A 516 9.63 -40.53 60.14
CA LYS A 516 9.17 -41.25 61.35
C LYS A 516 7.81 -41.88 61.10
N GLY A 517 7.63 -43.09 61.63
CA GLY A 517 6.36 -43.81 61.60
C GLY A 517 6.17 -44.61 62.88
N ALA A 518 4.91 -44.81 63.24
CA ALA A 518 4.36 -45.78 64.21
C ALA A 518 2.84 -45.58 64.22
N ALA A 519 1.97 -46.54 64.53
CA ALA A 519 1.99 -48.00 64.43
C ALA A 519 0.52 -48.43 64.61
N GLY A 520 0.05 -49.54 64.01
CA GLY A 520 -1.38 -49.88 64.14
C GLY A 520 -1.84 -51.15 63.43
N SER A 521 -1.73 -52.27 64.15
CA SER A 521 -2.53 -53.51 64.12
C SER A 521 -3.26 -53.91 62.82
N GLY A 522 -2.95 -55.10 62.29
CA GLY A 522 -3.59 -55.63 61.09
C GLY A 522 -4.96 -56.28 61.32
N ARG A 523 -5.70 -56.47 60.21
CA ARG A 523 -6.66 -57.57 60.06
C ARG A 523 -6.74 -57.98 58.59
N ASN A 524 -6.62 -59.29 58.37
CA ASN A 524 -6.79 -59.90 57.07
C ASN A 524 -8.26 -60.32 56.91
N THR A 525 -9.09 -59.55 56.20
CA THR A 525 -10.49 -59.91 55.93
C THR A 525 -10.96 -59.49 54.54
N SER A 526 -11.29 -60.51 53.76
CA SER A 526 -12.28 -60.52 52.67
C SER A 526 -12.09 -59.60 51.47
N ALA A 527 -12.01 -60.24 50.31
CA ALA A 527 -12.40 -59.61 49.06
C ALA A 527 -13.89 -59.22 49.11
N LYS A 528 -14.18 -57.93 48.93
CA LYS A 528 -15.49 -57.47 48.45
C LYS A 528 -15.27 -56.24 47.58
N GLY A 529 -15.93 -56.21 46.42
CA GLY A 529 -15.55 -55.34 45.32
C GLY A 529 -15.63 -53.85 45.66
N ALA A 530 -14.58 -53.12 45.29
CA ALA A 530 -14.63 -51.69 45.05
C ALA A 530 -14.11 -51.44 43.63
N ALA A 531 -15.04 -51.32 42.67
CA ALA A 531 -14.75 -50.70 41.38
C ALA A 531 -14.49 -49.21 41.65
N GLY A 532 -13.27 -48.91 42.10
CA GLY A 532 -12.86 -47.57 42.48
C GLY A 532 -12.85 -46.65 41.27
N SER A 533 -13.91 -45.84 41.14
CA SER A 533 -14.00 -44.74 40.19
C SER A 533 -12.70 -43.94 40.21
N GLY A 534 -11.91 -44.05 39.15
CA GLY A 534 -10.66 -43.30 39.05
C GLY A 534 -10.96 -41.82 39.16
N ASP A 535 -10.35 -41.14 40.15
CA ASP A 535 -10.57 -39.72 40.46
C ASP A 535 -10.75 -38.91 39.16
N PRO A 536 -11.90 -38.23 38.96
CA PRO A 536 -12.21 -37.56 37.70
C PRO A 536 -11.16 -36.51 37.33
N LYS A 537 -10.46 -35.91 38.31
CA LYS A 537 -9.33 -35.01 38.06
C LYS A 537 -8.15 -35.77 37.43
N ARG A 538 -7.83 -36.96 37.93
CA ARG A 538 -6.79 -37.86 37.41
C ARG A 538 -7.14 -38.40 36.03
N ALA A 539 -8.40 -38.78 35.80
CA ALA A 539 -8.89 -39.19 34.48
C ALA A 539 -8.77 -38.06 33.45
N ALA A 540 -9.21 -36.84 33.80
CA ALA A 540 -9.05 -35.66 32.95
C ALA A 540 -7.58 -35.25 32.73
N GLN A 541 -6.69 -35.48 33.71
CA GLN A 541 -5.26 -35.26 33.56
C GLN A 541 -4.62 -36.27 32.60
N LEU A 542 -4.95 -37.56 32.71
CA LEU A 542 -4.49 -38.61 31.80
C LEU A 542 -5.02 -38.40 30.37
N ALA A 543 -6.27 -37.98 30.21
CA ALA A 543 -6.83 -37.60 28.91
C ALA A 543 -6.05 -36.44 28.27
N ARG A 544 -5.76 -35.38 29.04
CA ARG A 544 -4.92 -34.26 28.58
C ARG A 544 -3.49 -34.68 28.23
N GLN A 545 -2.87 -35.56 29.01
CA GLN A 545 -1.54 -36.10 28.70
C GLN A 545 -1.53 -36.96 27.43
N ARG A 546 -2.53 -37.82 27.22
CA ARG A 546 -2.69 -38.62 25.99
C ARG A 546 -2.94 -37.73 24.76
N ALA A 547 -3.78 -36.70 24.90
CA ALA A 547 -4.00 -35.71 23.84
C ALA A 547 -2.71 -34.93 23.51
N ALA A 548 -1.94 -34.52 24.52
CA ALA A 548 -0.67 -33.82 24.33
C ALA A 548 0.39 -34.70 23.65
N THR A 549 0.54 -35.97 24.03
CA THR A 549 1.49 -36.89 23.39
C THR A 549 1.06 -37.28 21.97
N ALA A 550 -0.23 -37.46 21.72
CA ALA A 550 -0.77 -37.65 20.37
C ALA A 550 -0.53 -36.42 19.48
N ALA A 551 -0.80 -35.22 19.98
CA ALA A 551 -0.52 -33.96 19.28
C ALA A 551 0.99 -33.78 19.00
N ALA A 552 1.86 -34.14 19.95
CA ALA A 552 3.32 -34.11 19.75
C ALA A 552 3.82 -35.16 18.74
N ARG A 553 3.18 -36.34 18.66
CA ARG A 553 3.46 -37.36 17.65
C ARG A 553 3.00 -36.89 16.26
N ALA A 554 1.78 -36.36 16.15
CA ALA A 554 1.25 -35.79 14.91
C ALA A 554 2.09 -34.59 14.42
N LYS A 555 2.57 -33.74 15.34
CA LYS A 555 3.52 -32.65 15.03
C LYS A 555 4.83 -33.20 14.46
N ARG A 556 5.44 -34.20 15.10
CA ARG A 556 6.70 -34.81 14.62
C ARG A 556 6.56 -35.45 13.24
N VAL A 557 5.49 -36.20 12.99
CA VAL A 557 5.20 -36.76 11.65
C VAL A 557 5.00 -35.63 10.61
N ARG A 558 4.27 -34.56 10.97
CA ARG A 558 4.06 -33.38 10.12
C ARG A 558 5.35 -32.59 9.82
N GLU A 559 6.32 -32.60 10.72
CA GLU A 559 7.61 -31.92 10.56
C GLU A 559 8.65 -32.77 9.81
N ALA A 560 8.47 -34.09 9.77
CA ALA A 560 9.32 -35.03 9.03
C ALA A 560 9.08 -35.02 7.51
N ASP A 561 8.00 -34.41 7.01
CA ASP A 561 7.68 -34.31 5.58
C ASP A 561 8.65 -33.33 4.86
N PRO A 562 9.50 -33.82 3.91
CA PRO A 562 10.44 -32.98 3.16
C PRO A 562 9.75 -31.97 2.24
N PHE A 563 8.59 -32.31 1.67
CA PHE A 563 7.85 -31.44 0.76
C PHE A 563 7.19 -30.29 1.53
N ARG A 564 6.51 -30.61 2.64
CA ARG A 564 5.86 -29.60 3.50
C ARG A 564 6.86 -28.66 4.17
N SER A 565 8.04 -29.17 4.56
CA SER A 565 9.11 -28.34 5.12
C SER A 565 9.82 -27.47 4.06
N GLY A 566 10.00 -27.97 2.83
CA GLY A 566 10.46 -27.17 1.69
C GLY A 566 9.48 -26.04 1.33
N LEU A 567 8.19 -26.35 1.20
CA LEU A 567 7.14 -25.38 0.91
C LEU A 567 7.05 -24.30 1.99
N ARG A 568 7.05 -24.66 3.28
CA ARG A 568 7.06 -23.69 4.40
C ARG A 568 8.21 -22.68 4.28
N ARG A 569 9.42 -23.12 3.93
CA ARG A 569 10.59 -22.23 3.78
C ARG A 569 10.44 -21.26 2.62
N SER A 570 9.89 -21.73 1.48
CA SER A 570 9.62 -20.85 0.34
C SER A 570 8.56 -19.81 0.66
N VAL A 571 7.44 -20.23 1.25
CA VAL A 571 6.33 -19.34 1.61
C VAL A 571 6.74 -18.34 2.70
N LEU A 572 7.63 -18.73 3.63
CA LEU A 572 8.24 -17.79 4.59
C LEU A 572 9.17 -16.76 3.91
N ALA A 573 9.94 -17.14 2.89
CA ALA A 573 10.77 -16.19 2.15
C ALA A 573 9.92 -15.19 1.35
N GLU A 574 8.87 -15.69 0.67
CA GLU A 574 7.89 -14.85 -0.04
C GLU A 574 7.17 -13.90 0.94
N ALA A 575 6.77 -14.38 2.12
CA ALA A 575 6.18 -13.54 3.17
C ALA A 575 7.17 -12.50 3.74
N GLY A 576 8.45 -12.86 3.91
CA GLY A 576 9.49 -11.93 4.35
C GLY A 576 9.68 -10.77 3.38
N VAL A 577 9.75 -11.06 2.07
CA VAL A 577 9.82 -10.02 1.03
C VAL A 577 8.52 -9.20 0.97
N ALA A 578 7.35 -9.83 1.18
CA ALA A 578 6.08 -9.11 1.27
C ALA A 578 6.05 -8.12 2.45
N VAL A 579 6.63 -8.46 3.61
CA VAL A 579 6.76 -7.52 4.76
C VAL A 579 7.66 -6.34 4.42
N VAL A 580 8.79 -6.56 3.74
CA VAL A 580 9.66 -5.46 3.26
C VAL A 580 8.92 -4.58 2.25
N LEU A 581 8.20 -5.18 1.31
CA LEU A 581 7.40 -4.48 0.30
C LEU A 581 6.27 -3.65 0.94
N LEU A 582 5.65 -4.14 2.01
CA LEU A 582 4.69 -3.38 2.81
C LEU A 582 5.35 -2.19 3.50
N ALA A 583 6.50 -2.36 4.17
CA ALA A 583 7.19 -1.26 4.83
C ALA A 583 7.59 -0.13 3.86
N VAL A 584 8.12 -0.47 2.68
CA VAL A 584 8.40 0.52 1.62
C VAL A 584 7.12 1.12 1.04
N THR A 585 6.04 0.33 0.91
CA THR A 585 4.73 0.86 0.50
C THR A 585 4.18 1.84 1.52
N THR A 586 4.30 1.56 2.82
CA THR A 586 3.88 2.46 3.90
C THR A 586 4.59 3.80 3.81
N ALA A 587 5.91 3.80 3.65
CA ALA A 587 6.69 5.03 3.45
C ALA A 587 6.30 5.78 2.18
N LEU A 588 6.06 5.07 1.08
CA LEU A 588 5.58 5.66 -0.18
C LEU A 588 4.19 6.31 -0.02
N THR A 589 3.26 5.67 0.71
CA THR A 589 1.94 6.24 1.03
C THR A 589 1.98 7.35 2.08
N SER A 590 3.11 7.51 2.78
CA SER A 590 3.41 8.65 3.66
C SER A 590 4.47 9.57 3.04
N THR A 591 4.43 9.74 1.72
CA THR A 591 5.24 10.74 0.99
C THR A 591 4.33 11.49 0.01
N GLU A 592 4.52 12.79 -0.14
CA GLU A 592 3.75 13.64 -1.05
C GLU A 592 3.93 13.14 -2.51
N PRO A 593 2.86 13.03 -3.33
CA PRO A 593 2.98 12.52 -4.70
C PRO A 593 4.02 13.29 -5.53
N GLY A 594 4.82 12.59 -6.33
CA GLY A 594 5.96 13.20 -7.04
C GLY A 594 5.60 14.43 -7.88
N ARG A 595 4.45 14.43 -8.56
CA ARG A 595 3.96 15.63 -9.28
C ARG A 595 3.74 16.83 -8.37
N THR A 596 3.25 16.56 -7.16
CA THR A 596 2.82 17.54 -6.17
C THR A 596 4.05 18.10 -5.45
N GLU A 597 5.06 17.26 -5.19
CA GLU A 597 6.37 17.69 -4.70
C GLU A 597 7.07 18.62 -5.73
N GLU A 598 6.98 18.34 -7.04
CA GLU A 598 7.49 19.23 -8.10
C GLU A 598 6.71 20.55 -8.20
N GLU A 599 5.36 20.49 -8.23
CA GLU A 599 4.48 21.67 -8.26
C GLU A 599 4.73 22.57 -7.02
N ALA A 600 4.90 21.98 -5.83
CA ALA A 600 5.23 22.68 -4.60
C ALA A 600 6.65 23.27 -4.59
N LYS A 601 7.66 22.56 -5.13
CA LYS A 601 9.02 23.09 -5.31
C LYS A 601 9.03 24.28 -6.27
N ALA A 602 8.28 24.23 -7.37
CA ALA A 602 8.15 25.33 -8.34
C ALA A 602 7.47 26.56 -7.72
N ALA A 603 6.37 26.37 -6.97
CA ALA A 603 5.70 27.44 -6.24
C ALA A 603 6.61 28.08 -5.17
N LYS A 604 7.33 27.25 -4.40
CA LYS A 604 8.32 27.72 -3.42
C LYS A 604 9.47 28.47 -4.10
N ALA A 605 10.00 27.98 -5.22
CA ALA A 605 11.03 28.67 -5.98
C ALA A 605 10.56 30.08 -6.40
N ALA A 606 9.35 30.21 -6.96
CA ALA A 606 8.76 31.50 -7.34
C ALA A 606 8.58 32.45 -6.13
N SER A 607 8.21 31.93 -4.96
CA SER A 607 8.13 32.71 -3.70
C SER A 607 9.50 33.04 -3.08
N SER A 608 10.53 32.25 -3.37
CA SER A 608 11.89 32.50 -2.90
C SER A 608 12.55 33.60 -3.73
N SER A 609 12.31 33.64 -5.05
CA SER A 609 12.75 34.74 -5.93
C SER A 609 12.09 36.08 -5.61
N SER A 610 10.92 36.10 -4.96
CA SER A 610 10.28 37.34 -4.50
C SER A 610 10.72 37.78 -3.09
N SER A 611 11.41 36.94 -2.33
CA SER A 611 11.91 37.24 -0.96
C SER A 611 13.43 37.42 -0.88
N SER A 612 14.21 36.78 -1.77
CA SER A 612 15.67 36.95 -1.86
C SER A 612 16.12 38.29 -2.46
N SER A 613 15.18 39.15 -2.86
CA SER A 613 15.42 40.49 -3.40
C SER A 613 15.53 41.60 -2.33
N SER A 614 15.50 41.23 -1.04
CA SER A 614 15.40 42.17 0.10
C SER A 614 16.72 42.80 0.59
N THR A 615 17.86 42.48 -0.02
CA THR A 615 19.18 43.08 0.33
C THR A 615 19.95 43.65 -0.87
N GLY A 616 19.30 43.79 -2.02
CA GLY A 616 19.82 44.48 -3.21
C GLY A 616 19.02 45.75 -3.50
N THR A 617 19.71 46.84 -3.86
CA THR A 617 19.10 48.16 -4.14
C THR A 617 17.95 48.04 -5.16
N ARG A 618 16.77 48.59 -4.81
CA ARG A 618 15.49 48.43 -5.52
C ARG A 618 15.60 48.66 -7.04
N SER A 619 14.91 47.83 -7.80
CA SER A 619 13.99 48.31 -8.85
C SER A 619 12.60 47.79 -8.55
N SER A 620 11.60 48.66 -8.62
CA SER A 620 10.19 48.27 -8.60
C SER A 620 9.88 47.32 -9.77
N GLY A 621 8.78 46.56 -9.66
CA GLY A 621 8.27 45.68 -10.72
C GLY A 621 7.78 46.40 -12.00
N THR A 622 8.23 47.63 -12.26
CA THR A 622 7.98 48.29 -13.55
C THR A 622 9.20 48.06 -14.43
N LEU A 623 9.05 47.25 -15.47
CA LEU A 623 10.02 47.21 -16.56
C LEU A 623 9.96 48.53 -17.32
N SER A 624 11.11 49.17 -17.58
CA SER A 624 11.20 50.32 -18.49
C SER A 624 12.28 50.12 -19.54
N LEU A 625 11.89 50.15 -20.80
CA LEU A 625 12.78 50.06 -21.96
C LEU A 625 12.83 51.43 -22.66
N LYS A 626 14.02 51.86 -23.07
CA LYS A 626 14.20 53.02 -23.97
C LYS A 626 14.74 52.48 -25.29
N LEU A 627 13.96 52.67 -26.36
CA LEU A 627 14.28 52.25 -27.72
C LEU A 627 14.46 53.52 -28.57
N PRO A 628 15.70 53.89 -28.95
CA PRO A 628 15.89 54.95 -29.94
C PRO A 628 15.38 54.46 -31.30
N PHE A 629 14.77 55.35 -32.08
CA PHE A 629 14.26 55.04 -33.41
C PHE A 629 14.63 56.14 -34.41
N ASP A 630 14.74 55.75 -35.68
CA ASP A 630 15.04 56.61 -36.80
C ASP A 630 14.24 56.10 -38.02
N THR A 631 13.23 56.84 -38.45
CA THR A 631 12.41 56.50 -39.63
C THR A 631 12.92 57.15 -40.92
N GLY A 632 14.01 57.93 -40.87
CA GLY A 632 14.64 58.56 -42.05
C GLY A 632 13.98 59.84 -42.56
N GLY A 633 12.73 60.13 -42.20
CA GLY A 633 12.01 61.35 -42.63
C GLY A 633 12.45 62.64 -41.90
N GLU A 634 11.91 63.77 -42.36
CA GLU A 634 12.01 65.06 -41.64
C GLU A 634 11.32 64.91 -40.27
N ASP A 635 12.05 65.17 -39.17
CA ASP A 635 11.69 64.80 -37.79
C ASP A 635 11.60 63.30 -37.43
N GLY A 636 12.07 62.39 -38.28
CA GLY A 636 11.97 60.93 -38.08
C GLY A 636 12.74 60.31 -36.89
N LYS A 637 13.45 61.12 -36.07
CA LYS A 637 14.37 60.64 -35.02
C LYS A 637 13.85 60.89 -33.61
N GLY A 638 13.83 59.84 -32.80
CA GLY A 638 13.28 59.90 -31.45
C GLY A 638 13.65 58.75 -30.53
N THR A 639 12.91 58.65 -29.43
CA THR A 639 12.98 57.55 -28.48
C THR A 639 11.58 57.16 -28.04
N ALA A 640 11.24 55.89 -28.21
CA ALA A 640 10.08 55.25 -27.62
C ALA A 640 10.48 54.66 -26.26
N ARG A 641 9.83 55.12 -25.18
CA ARG A 641 9.99 54.58 -23.83
C ARG A 641 8.80 53.72 -23.49
N VAL A 642 9.00 52.41 -23.51
CA VAL A 642 8.01 51.42 -23.10
C VAL A 642 8.12 51.22 -21.59
N THR A 643 6.99 51.17 -20.90
CA THR A 643 6.90 50.72 -19.50
C THR A 643 5.84 49.66 -19.36
N LEU A 644 6.19 48.52 -18.76
CA LEU A 644 5.28 47.41 -18.46
C LEU A 644 5.25 47.21 -16.94
N SER A 645 4.07 47.15 -16.34
CA SER A 645 3.90 46.99 -14.89
C SER A 645 2.76 46.00 -14.57
N PRO A 646 2.94 45.03 -13.66
CA PRO A 646 4.12 44.78 -12.83
C PRO A 646 5.16 43.86 -13.50
N ALA A 647 5.25 43.87 -14.83
CA ALA A 647 6.21 43.10 -15.65
C ALA A 647 6.29 41.60 -15.31
N ARG A 648 5.13 40.98 -15.02
CA ARG A 648 5.01 39.62 -14.51
C ARG A 648 4.19 38.71 -15.45
N VAL A 649 4.12 37.43 -15.12
CA VAL A 649 3.21 36.46 -15.78
C VAL A 649 1.73 36.78 -15.49
N GLY A 650 0.91 36.77 -16.53
CA GLY A 650 -0.50 37.19 -16.51
C GLY A 650 -0.68 38.65 -16.97
N GLY A 651 -1.73 39.30 -16.47
CA GLY A 651 -2.11 40.66 -16.88
C GLY A 651 -1.14 41.75 -16.37
N ASN A 652 -0.79 42.65 -17.30
CA ASN A 652 0.06 43.82 -17.07
C ASN A 652 -0.58 45.08 -17.69
N THR A 653 -0.21 46.25 -17.19
CA THR A 653 -0.46 47.55 -17.84
C THR A 653 0.78 47.98 -18.60
N LEU A 654 0.58 48.40 -19.84
CA LEU A 654 1.60 48.90 -20.75
C LEU A 654 1.38 50.40 -20.99
N HIS A 655 2.46 51.18 -20.96
CA HIS A 655 2.48 52.53 -21.52
C HIS A 655 3.67 52.70 -22.46
N VAL A 656 3.52 53.53 -23.49
CA VAL A 656 4.60 53.91 -24.40
C VAL A 656 4.62 55.43 -24.54
N TYR A 657 5.77 56.03 -24.26
CA TYR A 657 6.01 57.46 -24.41
C TYR A 657 6.97 57.69 -25.58
N VAL A 658 6.48 58.31 -26.65
CA VAL A 658 7.27 58.64 -27.84
C VAL A 658 7.75 60.09 -27.72
N SER A 659 9.04 60.30 -27.93
CA SER A 659 9.69 61.61 -27.78
C SER A 659 10.67 61.87 -28.92
N ARG A 660 10.81 63.13 -29.33
CA ARG A 660 11.76 63.58 -30.35
C ARG A 660 13.19 63.61 -29.80
N ALA A 661 14.18 63.75 -30.67
CA ALA A 661 15.58 63.93 -30.28
C ALA A 661 15.82 65.11 -29.29
N ASN A 662 14.98 66.15 -29.32
CA ASN A 662 15.02 67.28 -28.38
C ASN A 662 14.26 67.04 -27.05
N GLY A 663 13.79 65.81 -26.79
CA GLY A 663 13.10 65.41 -25.56
C GLY A 663 11.62 65.81 -25.47
N ARG A 664 11.08 66.60 -26.40
CA ARG A 664 9.64 66.92 -26.45
C ARG A 664 8.84 65.68 -26.87
N ALA A 665 7.62 65.54 -26.35
CA ALA A 665 6.70 64.48 -26.76
C ALA A 665 6.43 64.53 -28.27
N PHE A 666 6.36 63.37 -28.92
CA PHE A 666 6.11 63.24 -30.35
C PHE A 666 4.77 62.54 -30.57
N ASP A 667 3.77 63.28 -31.06
CA ASP A 667 2.55 62.69 -31.58
C ASP A 667 2.84 62.03 -32.93
N VAL A 668 2.92 60.71 -32.93
CA VAL A 668 3.15 59.88 -34.10
C VAL A 668 1.82 59.26 -34.56
N PRO A 669 1.56 59.08 -35.87
CA PRO A 669 0.35 58.46 -36.38
C PRO A 669 0.02 57.06 -35.82
N GLU A 670 1.02 56.22 -35.54
CA GLU A 670 0.79 54.87 -35.00
C GLU A 670 1.98 54.34 -34.19
N VAL A 671 1.67 53.57 -33.14
CA VAL A 671 2.62 52.74 -32.41
C VAL A 671 2.05 51.32 -32.29
N LYS A 672 2.83 50.30 -32.65
CA LYS A 672 2.50 48.88 -32.44
C LYS A 672 3.60 48.19 -31.67
N LEU A 673 3.26 47.17 -30.88
CA LEU A 673 4.22 46.37 -30.13
C LEU A 673 4.01 44.88 -30.37
N ALA A 674 5.06 44.10 -30.20
CA ALA A 674 4.95 42.65 -30.12
C ALA A 674 5.93 42.05 -29.10
N PHE A 675 5.49 41.01 -28.40
CA PHE A 675 6.31 40.25 -27.45
C PHE A 675 6.61 38.87 -28.02
N THR A 676 7.90 38.51 -28.13
CA THR A 676 8.34 37.20 -28.65
C THR A 676 9.27 36.49 -27.66
N LEU A 677 9.01 35.22 -27.36
CA LEU A 677 9.85 34.35 -26.53
C LEU A 677 10.33 33.17 -27.39
N ALA A 678 11.42 33.41 -28.13
CA ALA A 678 11.95 32.46 -29.12
C ALA A 678 12.31 31.09 -28.51
N ALA A 679 12.86 31.08 -27.28
CA ALA A 679 13.25 29.87 -26.56
C ALA A 679 12.10 28.86 -26.34
N GLN A 680 10.85 29.35 -26.26
CA GLN A 680 9.65 28.53 -26.07
C GLN A 680 8.73 28.51 -27.30
N LYS A 681 9.18 29.09 -28.43
CA LYS A 681 8.40 29.25 -29.67
C LYS A 681 7.07 29.99 -29.48
N ILE A 682 7.06 31.02 -28.62
CA ILE A 682 5.87 31.84 -28.34
C ILE A 682 6.04 33.22 -28.99
N GLY A 683 4.96 33.70 -29.62
CA GLY A 683 4.88 35.00 -30.26
C GLY A 683 5.20 34.99 -31.76
N PRO A 684 5.17 36.16 -32.42
CA PRO A 684 4.92 37.48 -31.84
C PRO A 684 3.50 37.61 -31.25
N LEU A 685 3.41 38.08 -30.02
CA LEU A 685 2.14 38.43 -29.35
C LEU A 685 1.91 39.93 -29.58
N PRO A 686 1.04 40.33 -30.53
CA PRO A 686 0.83 41.74 -30.85
C PRO A 686 0.09 42.46 -29.72
N VAL A 687 0.45 43.72 -29.49
CA VAL A 687 -0.27 44.66 -28.63
C VAL A 687 -0.42 45.97 -29.39
N GLU A 688 -1.66 46.37 -29.60
CA GLU A 688 -2.03 47.66 -30.19
C GLU A 688 -2.50 48.57 -29.05
N PRO A 689 -1.66 49.49 -28.56
CA PRO A 689 -2.05 50.41 -27.50
C PRO A 689 -2.97 51.52 -28.04
N ASP A 690 -3.83 52.04 -27.18
CA ASP A 690 -4.66 53.22 -27.44
C ASP A 690 -3.85 54.51 -27.23
N ARG A 691 -4.13 55.56 -28.02
CA ARG A 691 -3.53 56.89 -27.82
C ARG A 691 -4.21 57.61 -26.65
N VAL A 692 -3.46 57.86 -25.58
CA VAL A 692 -3.94 58.51 -24.34
C VAL A 692 -3.74 60.02 -24.38
N ALA A 693 -2.56 60.47 -24.82
CA ALA A 693 -2.21 61.89 -24.94
C ALA A 693 -1.12 62.09 -26.03
N THR A 694 -0.73 63.33 -26.29
CA THR A 694 0.36 63.67 -27.23
C THR A 694 1.62 62.87 -26.93
N GLY A 695 1.98 61.94 -27.81
CA GLY A 695 3.12 61.05 -27.63
C GLY A 695 3.02 60.07 -26.44
N HIS A 696 1.82 59.79 -25.91
CA HIS A 696 1.59 58.79 -24.87
C HIS A 696 0.48 57.82 -25.28
N TRP A 697 0.84 56.54 -25.30
CA TRP A 697 -0.02 55.42 -25.66
C TRP A 697 -0.11 54.43 -24.50
N ALA A 698 -1.20 53.67 -24.37
CA ALA A 698 -1.36 52.69 -23.30
C ALA A 698 -2.18 51.47 -23.73
N ALA A 699 -1.89 50.30 -23.15
CA ALA A 699 -2.74 49.11 -23.23
C ALA A 699 -2.95 48.54 -21.82
N SER A 700 -4.19 48.14 -21.52
CA SER A 700 -4.51 47.41 -20.29
C SER A 700 -4.58 45.91 -20.59
N ASP A 701 -4.38 45.10 -19.55
CA ASP A 701 -4.47 43.63 -19.60
C ASP A 701 -3.57 42.94 -20.63
N VAL A 702 -2.33 43.44 -20.81
CA VAL A 702 -1.31 42.80 -21.63
C VAL A 702 -0.88 41.48 -20.97
N GLN A 703 -1.38 40.37 -21.53
CA GLN A 703 -1.13 39.02 -21.03
C GLN A 703 0.24 38.50 -21.43
N ILE A 704 1.11 38.26 -20.44
CA ILE A 704 2.40 37.58 -20.63
C ILE A 704 2.25 36.13 -20.14
N PRO A 705 2.28 35.11 -21.03
CA PRO A 705 1.89 33.75 -20.66
C PRO A 705 2.89 33.01 -19.77
N MET A 706 4.17 33.41 -19.76
CA MET A 706 5.22 32.81 -18.93
C MET A 706 6.43 33.72 -18.76
N ALA A 707 7.23 33.44 -17.72
CA ALA A 707 8.47 34.14 -17.45
C ALA A 707 9.56 33.75 -18.45
N GLY A 708 10.44 34.68 -18.82
CA GLY A 708 11.54 34.40 -19.73
C GLY A 708 12.26 35.65 -20.25
N ASP A 709 13.20 35.41 -21.17
CA ASP A 709 13.90 36.46 -21.92
C ASP A 709 13.12 36.76 -23.21
N TRP A 710 12.31 37.80 -23.15
CA TRP A 710 11.43 38.25 -24.22
C TRP A 710 12.12 39.30 -25.11
N THR A 711 11.90 39.21 -26.42
CA THR A 711 12.15 40.31 -27.36
C THR A 711 10.89 41.16 -27.45
N VAL A 712 11.01 42.46 -27.14
CA VAL A 712 9.96 43.46 -27.34
C VAL A 712 10.27 44.21 -28.63
N SER A 713 9.45 44.01 -29.65
CA SER A 713 9.47 44.77 -30.90
C SER A 713 8.55 45.98 -30.75
N VAL A 714 9.03 47.17 -31.12
CA VAL A 714 8.23 48.41 -31.14
C VAL A 714 8.28 49.00 -32.53
N THR A 715 7.15 49.02 -33.23
CA THR A 715 6.98 49.72 -34.50
C THR A 715 6.48 51.14 -34.25
N VAL A 716 7.21 52.12 -34.75
CA VAL A 716 6.83 53.54 -34.71
C VAL A 716 6.67 54.03 -36.15
N ARG A 717 5.50 54.57 -36.49
CA ARG A 717 5.21 55.17 -37.80
C ARG A 717 5.08 56.68 -37.65
N THR A 718 5.92 57.44 -38.35
CA THR A 718 5.98 58.91 -38.25
C THR A 718 5.24 59.64 -39.37
N SER A 719 5.04 59.00 -40.53
CA SER A 719 4.25 59.50 -41.66
C SER A 719 3.47 58.36 -42.33
N ASP A 720 2.77 58.62 -43.43
CA ASP A 720 2.11 57.57 -44.21
C ASP A 720 3.07 56.57 -44.88
N ILE A 721 4.35 56.96 -45.06
CA ILE A 721 5.38 56.13 -45.70
C ILE A 721 6.55 55.77 -44.78
N ASP A 722 6.78 56.53 -43.71
CA ASP A 722 7.95 56.38 -42.83
C ASP A 722 7.60 55.60 -41.55
N GLN A 723 8.09 54.36 -41.44
CA GLN A 723 8.02 53.57 -40.20
C GLN A 723 9.31 52.79 -39.93
N VAL A 724 9.54 52.43 -38.67
CA VAL A 724 10.64 51.56 -38.25
C VAL A 724 10.20 50.65 -37.10
N THR A 725 10.66 49.39 -37.11
CA THR A 725 10.54 48.48 -35.97
C THR A 725 11.88 48.37 -35.25
N VAL A 726 11.88 48.56 -33.93
CA VAL A 726 13.07 48.46 -33.09
C VAL A 726 12.86 47.37 -32.05
N ASP A 727 13.80 46.43 -31.97
CA ASP A 727 13.74 45.31 -31.05
C ASP A 727 14.58 45.55 -29.79
N LYS A 728 14.08 45.09 -28.64
CA LYS A 728 14.83 45.09 -27.39
C LYS A 728 14.58 43.84 -26.57
N ASN A 729 15.64 43.08 -26.31
CA ASN A 729 15.59 41.94 -25.38
C ASN A 729 15.48 42.43 -23.94
N THR A 730 14.64 41.76 -23.16
CA THR A 730 14.36 42.06 -21.76
C THR A 730 13.90 40.80 -21.03
N LYS A 731 14.09 40.75 -19.72
CA LYS A 731 13.45 39.74 -18.89
C LYS A 731 12.06 40.22 -18.45
N ILE A 732 11.07 39.32 -18.46
CA ILE A 732 9.71 39.54 -17.94
C ILE A 732 9.32 38.29 -17.15
N GLY A 733 8.68 38.45 -15.99
CA GLY A 733 8.31 37.35 -15.07
C GLY A 733 9.26 37.19 -13.90
#